data_AF-A0A9J8CU29-F1
#
_entry.id   AF-A0A9J8CU29-F1
#
_cell.length_a   1.000
_cell.length_b   1.000
_cell.length_c   1.000
_cell.angle_alpha   90.00
_cell.angle_beta   90.00
_cell.angle_gamma   90.00
#
_symmetry.space_group_name_H-M   'P 1'
#
loop_
_entity.id
_entity.type
_entity.pdbx_description
1 polymer ?
#
loop_
_entity_poly.entity_id
_entity_poly.type
_entity_poly.pdbx_seq_one_letter_code
_entity_poly.pdbx_strand_id
1 'polypeptide(L)'
;MEYWRQCSLWLINCKVLPRSYQVTADSAQVFDLAQTLRDGVLLCQLLNNLRPDTINLKEINLRPQMSQFLCLKNIRTFLSACCEAFGMKKSELFDAFDLFDVRDFGKELEEDIYDPVYGDVEGGEVYEDLMRTEAAASQKQAEVDIRSCCLLEIKQTEAKYTETLETIEKYFMIPLIKFISATEIDKIFINIPDLVKVHKNLSAEIQDSVQNKNAENLHQIFILYKDRLLLYGKYCSHVESAISLLDFICKNKEGVRLKLEECSKRANNGKFTLRDLLVVPMQRVLKYPLLLQELVKYTSENTEKSNLRLALDAMRDLAQYVNEVKRDIETLREIDQYQRSIENLNQCLLSYGRPKGDGEVRLVSNVDKRRQDRHIFLFDVAVIVCKRRGDNYDMKEVIDLNHFKITDNPTTDKDCRKWCYGFYLTHQQGQSGFEFLFKTKELKKKWLDQFEMAISNIRPENATFNSHNFRMHNFERATSCSSCHMLLRGIFYQGYLCPKCGNGAHKGCLGKLGTCGRAGNGQPGTCFRNSANIAFMSHFIFTGLPKMMVIRDYFGVPRPPGGPPLNAQIGDVIEVICADPHSSWWEGKILTTQETGFFPSDAVKPCPCVPRTVDYSAQPWFAGPMERHHAESELMERENSTYLVRYRSRESREYAISIKYNNDVKHIKILTKEGCFYIAESRTFKTVLELVEYYKQHSLKEGFRNLDTTLQVPYKELGNGNRTHALVLGIALARYDFSSRDTRELSLQVGNLVKIYIKCTNGWWKGEVNGQVRKNTLIHHYSLEAQV
;
A
#
# COMPACT_ATOMS: atom_id res chain seq x y z
N MET A 1 18.55 -8.96 38.38
CA MET A 1 17.95 -8.70 37.05
C MET A 1 18.21 -9.90 36.16
N GLU A 2 17.20 -10.42 35.46
CA GLU A 2 17.32 -11.62 34.62
C GLU A 2 18.31 -11.41 33.46
N TYR A 3 19.09 -12.44 33.10
CA TYR A 3 20.12 -12.33 32.07
C TYR A 3 19.59 -11.88 30.70
N TRP A 4 18.37 -12.28 30.32
CA TRP A 4 17.76 -11.86 29.06
C TRP A 4 17.44 -10.34 29.05
N ARG A 5 17.03 -9.76 30.19
CA ARG A 5 16.83 -8.30 30.32
C ARG A 5 18.16 -7.54 30.25
N GLN A 6 19.24 -8.11 30.80
CA GLN A 6 20.59 -7.56 30.63
C GLN A 6 21.02 -7.59 29.15
N CYS A 7 20.69 -8.66 28.41
CA CYS A 7 20.90 -8.74 26.97
C CYS A 7 20.10 -7.67 26.20
N SER A 8 18.80 -7.49 26.48
CA SER A 8 17.99 -6.40 25.89
C SER A 8 18.63 -5.03 26.10
N LEU A 9 19.09 -4.72 27.33
CA LEU A 9 19.77 -3.45 27.64
C LEU A 9 21.10 -3.29 26.90
N TRP A 10 21.88 -4.37 26.75
CA TRP A 10 23.12 -4.35 25.98
C TRP A 10 22.89 -4.12 24.49
N LEU A 11 21.88 -4.76 23.88
CA LEU A 11 21.50 -4.54 22.48
C LEU A 11 21.05 -3.09 22.21
N ILE A 12 20.37 -2.45 23.16
CA ILE A 12 20.02 -1.02 23.10
C ILE A 12 21.27 -0.14 23.15
N ASN A 13 22.22 -0.45 24.03
CA ASN A 13 23.49 0.29 24.11
C ASN A 13 24.34 0.10 22.84
N CYS A 14 24.25 -1.06 22.18
CA CYS A 14 24.83 -1.34 20.87
C CYS A 14 24.02 -0.75 19.70
N LYS A 15 22.99 0.08 19.95
CA LYS A 15 22.11 0.70 18.94
C LYS A 15 21.39 -0.29 18.00
N VAL A 16 21.12 -1.52 18.47
CA VAL A 16 20.41 -2.56 17.71
C VAL A 16 18.91 -2.53 17.97
N LEU A 17 18.50 -2.14 19.18
CA LEU A 17 17.10 -2.01 19.59
C LEU A 17 16.79 -0.58 20.03
N PRO A 18 15.65 0.02 19.62
CA PRO A 18 15.23 1.32 20.13
C PRO A 18 14.74 1.20 21.58
N ARG A 19 14.94 2.26 22.38
CA ARG A 19 14.59 2.28 23.81
C ARG A 19 13.10 2.05 24.10
N SER A 20 12.23 2.38 23.14
CA SER A 20 10.77 2.25 23.18
C SER A 20 10.23 0.86 22.78
N TYR A 21 11.10 -0.10 22.46
CA TYR A 21 10.66 -1.39 21.90
C TYR A 21 9.97 -2.29 22.94
N GLN A 22 9.01 -3.13 22.52
CA GLN A 22 8.18 -3.93 23.43
C GLN A 22 8.98 -4.81 24.41
N VAL A 23 10.20 -5.25 24.04
CA VAL A 23 11.08 -6.07 24.90
C VAL A 23 11.70 -5.33 26.09
N THR A 24 11.51 -4.00 26.19
CA THR A 24 11.97 -3.19 27.33
C THR A 24 10.89 -3.00 28.41
N ALA A 25 9.63 -3.34 28.10
CA ALA A 25 8.52 -3.20 29.04
C ALA A 25 8.67 -4.11 30.27
N ASP A 26 8.10 -3.69 31.40
CA ASP A 26 8.08 -4.52 32.62
C ASP A 26 7.32 -5.85 32.40
N SER A 27 6.27 -5.83 31.56
CA SER A 27 5.49 -7.00 31.16
C SER A 27 6.15 -7.90 30.11
N ALA A 28 7.32 -7.53 29.57
CA ALA A 28 8.02 -8.31 28.56
C ALA A 28 8.56 -9.64 29.11
N GLN A 29 8.70 -10.62 28.24
CA GLN A 29 9.23 -11.95 28.54
C GLN A 29 10.44 -12.28 27.65
N VAL A 30 11.27 -13.24 28.07
CA VAL A 30 12.40 -13.76 27.27
C VAL A 30 11.99 -14.22 25.86
N PHE A 31 10.75 -14.68 25.70
CA PHE A 31 10.17 -15.03 24.40
C PHE A 31 10.04 -13.82 23.44
N ASP A 32 9.71 -12.64 23.96
CA ASP A 32 9.59 -11.43 23.15
C ASP A 32 10.95 -11.03 22.56
N LEU A 33 12.02 -11.13 23.36
CA LEU A 33 13.39 -10.95 22.88
C LEU A 33 13.78 -12.00 21.83
N ALA A 34 13.47 -13.28 22.07
CA ALA A 34 13.80 -14.35 21.13
C ALA A 34 13.10 -14.16 19.77
N GLN A 35 11.79 -13.85 19.77
CA GLN A 35 11.02 -13.58 18.56
C GLN A 35 11.44 -12.28 17.85
N THR A 36 12.07 -11.33 18.57
CA THR A 36 12.68 -10.12 17.99
C THR A 36 13.99 -10.42 17.25
N LEU A 37 14.76 -11.41 17.69
CA LEU A 37 16.06 -11.79 17.09
C LEU A 37 15.94 -12.95 16.06
N ARG A 38 14.76 -13.56 15.95
CA ARG A 38 14.48 -14.80 15.19
C ARG A 38 14.78 -14.74 13.69
N ASP A 39 14.78 -13.54 13.08
CA ASP A 39 15.04 -13.36 11.65
C ASP A 39 16.54 -13.24 11.29
N GLY A 40 17.41 -13.18 12.30
CA GLY A 40 18.85 -13.03 12.19
C GLY A 40 19.34 -11.64 11.73
N VAL A 41 18.46 -10.72 11.32
CA VAL A 41 18.85 -9.43 10.73
C VAL A 41 19.45 -8.51 11.80
N LEU A 42 18.77 -8.38 12.94
CA LEU A 42 19.28 -7.58 14.07
C LEU A 42 20.59 -8.15 14.66
N LEU A 43 20.80 -9.47 14.56
CA LEU A 43 22.07 -10.09 14.94
C LEU A 43 23.20 -9.77 13.95
N CYS A 44 22.91 -9.71 12.65
CA CYS A 44 23.88 -9.24 11.67
C CYS A 44 24.21 -7.75 11.85
N GLN A 45 23.21 -6.91 12.13
CA GLN A 45 23.39 -5.50 12.43
C GLN A 45 24.22 -5.27 13.71
N LEU A 46 24.03 -6.08 14.74
CA LEU A 46 24.82 -6.07 15.97
C LEU A 46 26.33 -6.19 15.67
N LEU A 47 26.73 -7.13 14.82
CA LEU A 47 28.15 -7.32 14.51
C LEU A 47 28.75 -6.12 13.78
N ASN A 48 28.01 -5.49 12.86
CA ASN A 48 28.43 -4.25 12.20
C ASN A 48 28.49 -3.05 13.16
N ASN A 49 27.57 -2.95 14.12
CA ASN A 49 27.58 -1.91 15.15
C ASN A 49 28.75 -2.08 16.14
N LEU A 50 29.22 -3.31 16.37
CA LEU A 50 30.40 -3.61 17.19
C LEU A 50 31.72 -3.46 16.43
N ARG A 51 31.72 -3.81 15.13
CA ARG A 51 32.87 -3.74 14.23
C ARG A 51 32.37 -3.48 12.80
N PRO A 52 32.57 -2.27 12.24
CA PRO A 52 32.17 -1.95 10.86
C PRO A 52 32.66 -2.96 9.82
N ASP A 53 31.90 -3.08 8.74
CA ASP A 53 32.16 -3.94 7.58
C ASP A 53 32.37 -5.45 7.89
N THR A 54 31.86 -5.94 9.02
CA THR A 54 31.97 -7.36 9.39
C THR A 54 31.03 -8.26 8.58
N ILE A 55 29.81 -7.80 8.31
CA ILE A 55 28.83 -8.47 7.43
C ILE A 55 28.39 -7.48 6.35
N ASN A 56 28.54 -7.88 5.08
CA ASN A 56 27.94 -7.13 3.98
C ASN A 56 26.41 -7.22 4.05
N LEU A 57 25.74 -6.12 4.41
CA LEU A 57 24.28 -6.08 4.56
C LEU A 57 23.52 -6.37 3.24
N LYS A 58 24.21 -6.38 2.08
CA LYS A 58 23.67 -6.78 0.78
C LYS A 58 23.59 -8.30 0.58
N GLU A 59 24.25 -9.10 1.43
CA GLU A 59 24.31 -10.56 1.31
C GLU A 59 23.30 -11.28 2.24
N ILE A 60 22.84 -10.60 3.29
CA ILE A 60 21.73 -11.03 4.14
C ILE A 60 20.40 -10.56 3.54
N ASN A 61 19.30 -11.24 3.89
CA ASN A 61 17.97 -10.83 3.45
C ASN A 61 17.35 -9.95 4.54
N LEU A 62 17.36 -8.63 4.33
CA LEU A 62 16.86 -7.64 5.29
C LEU A 62 15.36 -7.76 5.58
N ARG A 63 14.58 -8.41 4.71
CA ARG A 63 13.14 -8.64 4.89
C ARG A 63 12.81 -10.10 4.55
N PRO A 64 13.09 -11.08 5.44
CA PRO A 64 12.88 -12.50 5.15
C PRO A 64 11.42 -12.94 5.29
N GLN A 65 10.56 -12.13 5.91
CA GLN A 65 9.10 -12.33 5.97
C GLN A 65 8.71 -13.73 6.50
N MET A 66 7.88 -14.47 5.75
CA MET A 66 7.45 -15.84 6.03
C MET A 66 8.45 -16.92 5.57
N SER A 67 9.68 -16.57 5.20
CA SER A 67 10.69 -17.54 4.79
C SER A 67 11.46 -18.13 5.99
N GLN A 68 11.32 -19.44 6.21
CA GLN A 68 12.20 -20.18 7.12
C GLN A 68 13.64 -20.20 6.58
N PHE A 69 13.82 -20.42 5.28
CA PHE A 69 15.14 -20.50 4.63
C PHE A 69 15.97 -19.21 4.79
N LEU A 70 15.41 -18.04 4.48
CA LEU A 70 16.12 -16.76 4.52
C LEU A 70 16.44 -16.35 5.97
N CYS A 71 15.53 -16.57 6.94
CA CYS A 71 15.82 -16.39 8.37
C CYS A 71 17.02 -17.24 8.82
N LEU A 72 17.01 -18.53 8.50
CA LEU A 72 18.10 -19.43 8.86
C LEU A 72 19.41 -19.11 8.12
N LYS A 73 19.37 -18.55 6.90
CA LYS A 73 20.56 -18.04 6.20
C LYS A 73 21.16 -16.86 6.96
N ASN A 74 20.34 -15.89 7.37
CA ASN A 74 20.79 -14.73 8.15
C ASN A 74 21.43 -15.17 9.48
N ILE A 75 20.80 -16.09 10.24
CA ILE A 75 21.37 -16.63 11.48
C ILE A 75 22.72 -17.33 11.23
N ARG A 76 22.82 -18.19 10.20
CA ARG A 76 24.12 -18.83 9.83
C ARG A 76 25.19 -17.80 9.47
N THR A 77 24.83 -16.71 8.78
CA THR A 77 25.76 -15.63 8.42
C THR A 77 26.33 -14.95 9.66
N PHE A 78 25.47 -14.63 10.63
CA PHE A 78 25.88 -14.14 11.95
C PHE A 78 26.82 -15.12 12.67
N LEU A 79 26.47 -16.41 12.73
CA LEU A 79 27.28 -17.43 13.41
C LEU A 79 28.67 -17.61 12.76
N SER A 80 28.77 -17.55 11.42
CA SER A 80 30.06 -17.62 10.73
C SER A 80 30.92 -16.39 11.02
N ALA A 81 30.33 -15.19 10.97
CA ALA A 81 31.02 -13.95 11.32
C ALA A 81 31.49 -13.90 12.79
N CYS A 82 30.75 -14.50 13.73
CA CYS A 82 31.21 -14.67 15.12
C CYS A 82 32.49 -15.53 15.22
N CYS A 83 32.62 -16.59 14.42
CA CYS A 83 33.87 -17.35 14.33
C CYS A 83 34.98 -16.56 13.62
N GLU A 84 34.69 -15.98 12.46
CA GLU A 84 35.70 -15.42 11.54
C GLU A 84 36.22 -14.03 11.96
N ALA A 85 35.34 -13.14 12.40
CA ALA A 85 35.68 -11.75 12.73
C ALA A 85 35.80 -11.47 14.23
N PHE A 86 35.22 -12.33 15.08
CA PHE A 86 35.27 -12.21 16.55
C PHE A 86 35.99 -13.39 17.25
N GLY A 87 36.42 -14.42 16.51
CA GLY A 87 37.24 -15.51 17.04
C GLY A 87 36.53 -16.49 17.98
N MET A 88 35.19 -16.48 18.02
CA MET A 88 34.41 -17.35 18.90
C MET A 88 34.53 -18.82 18.49
N LYS A 89 34.64 -19.74 19.45
CA LYS A 89 34.69 -21.17 19.17
C LYS A 89 33.29 -21.70 18.83
N LYS A 90 33.19 -22.70 17.97
CA LYS A 90 31.91 -23.35 17.64
C LYS A 90 31.19 -23.97 18.86
N SER A 91 31.91 -24.27 19.94
CA SER A 91 31.37 -24.73 21.23
C SER A 91 30.78 -23.62 22.11
N GLU A 92 30.99 -22.35 21.74
CA GLU A 92 30.51 -21.15 22.45
C GLU A 92 29.31 -20.51 21.71
N LEU A 93 28.86 -21.14 20.62
CA LEU A 93 27.78 -20.70 19.74
C LEU A 93 26.57 -21.65 19.83
N PHE A 94 25.39 -21.11 19.51
CA PHE A 94 24.14 -21.86 19.40
C PHE A 94 23.94 -22.38 17.96
N ASP A 95 23.16 -23.43 17.76
CA ASP A 95 22.75 -23.86 16.42
C ASP A 95 21.69 -22.90 15.86
N ALA A 96 21.63 -22.70 14.54
CA ALA A 96 20.65 -21.81 13.93
C ALA A 96 19.19 -22.15 14.29
N PHE A 97 18.90 -23.42 14.59
CA PHE A 97 17.58 -23.87 15.07
C PHE A 97 17.32 -23.54 16.54
N ASP A 98 18.33 -23.48 17.40
CA ASP A 98 18.15 -23.11 18.82
C ASP A 98 17.52 -21.71 18.97
N LEU A 99 17.76 -20.81 18.01
CA LEU A 99 17.13 -19.49 17.93
C LEU A 99 15.87 -19.48 17.05
N PHE A 100 15.86 -20.17 15.91
CA PHE A 100 14.71 -20.14 15.00
C PHE A 100 13.48 -20.89 15.56
N ASP A 101 13.68 -21.92 16.39
CA ASP A 101 12.63 -22.81 16.91
C ASP A 101 12.20 -22.49 18.35
N VAL A 102 12.54 -21.30 18.89
CA VAL A 102 12.21 -20.89 20.28
C VAL A 102 10.70 -20.78 20.49
N ARG A 103 10.07 -21.92 20.80
CA ARG A 103 8.70 -22.11 21.27
C ARG A 103 7.62 -21.41 20.43
N ASP A 104 7.34 -21.94 19.23
CA ASP A 104 6.20 -21.54 18.40
C ASP A 104 4.87 -21.44 19.19
N PHE A 105 4.44 -20.21 19.47
CA PHE A 105 3.05 -19.76 19.45
C PHE A 105 3.08 -18.24 19.18
N GLY A 106 2.13 -17.72 18.39
CA GLY A 106 2.23 -16.35 17.88
C GLY A 106 1.91 -15.27 18.89
N LYS A 107 2.89 -14.41 19.22
CA LYS A 107 2.63 -12.96 19.28
C LYS A 107 2.90 -12.38 17.90
N GLU A 108 2.02 -11.49 17.47
CA GLU A 108 2.23 -10.65 16.29
C GLU A 108 3.17 -9.50 16.68
N LEU A 109 4.48 -9.76 16.71
CA LEU A 109 5.48 -8.68 16.76
C LEU A 109 5.50 -7.95 15.41
N GLU A 110 5.60 -6.63 15.47
CA GLU A 110 5.33 -5.75 14.33
C GLU A 110 6.50 -5.75 13.34
N GLU A 111 6.24 -6.14 12.08
CA GLU A 111 7.25 -6.11 10.99
C GLU A 111 7.65 -4.69 10.57
N ASP A 112 7.02 -3.66 11.15
CA ASP A 112 7.25 -2.22 10.93
C ASP A 112 8.67 -1.74 11.30
N ILE A 113 9.54 -2.59 11.85
CA ILE A 113 10.97 -2.29 12.08
C ILE A 113 11.64 -1.85 10.77
N TYR A 114 11.15 -2.34 9.63
CA TYR A 114 11.67 -2.00 8.31
C TYR A 114 10.97 -0.75 7.72
N ASP A 115 11.43 0.41 8.15
CA ASP A 115 11.32 1.71 7.45
C ASP A 115 11.79 1.57 5.97
N PRO A 116 11.49 2.50 5.03
CA PRO A 116 11.88 2.32 3.63
C PRO A 116 13.39 2.21 3.53
N VAL A 117 13.87 1.50 2.51
CA VAL A 117 15.30 1.30 2.26
C VAL A 117 15.99 2.58 1.71
N TYR A 118 15.49 3.75 2.11
CA TYR A 118 15.93 5.11 1.80
C TYR A 118 15.70 6.12 2.95
N GLY A 119 15.39 5.66 4.18
CA GLY A 119 15.43 6.51 5.38
C GLY A 119 16.88 6.88 5.73
N ASP A 120 17.68 5.88 6.15
CA ASP A 120 19.04 6.05 6.69
C ASP A 120 20.14 5.33 5.87
N VAL A 121 19.96 5.11 4.55
CA VAL A 121 20.88 4.26 3.76
C VAL A 121 21.89 5.07 2.95
N GLU A 122 23.09 5.26 3.52
CA GLU A 122 24.43 5.59 2.92
C GLU A 122 24.58 6.77 1.92
N GLY A 123 23.49 7.36 1.41
CA GLY A 123 23.51 8.44 0.42
C GLY A 123 22.45 9.53 0.66
N GLY A 124 21.63 9.41 1.71
CA GLY A 124 20.64 10.44 2.09
C GLY A 124 21.30 11.81 2.23
N GLU A 125 22.36 11.87 3.03
CA GLU A 125 23.19 13.07 3.21
C GLU A 125 23.76 13.58 1.88
N VAL A 126 24.29 12.70 1.02
CA VAL A 126 24.88 13.07 -0.28
C VAL A 126 23.91 13.85 -1.17
N TYR A 127 22.64 13.44 -1.25
CA TYR A 127 21.64 14.16 -2.05
C TYR A 127 21.36 15.54 -1.46
N GLU A 128 21.11 15.66 -0.16
CA GLU A 128 20.84 16.96 0.45
C GLU A 128 22.07 17.88 0.36
N ASP A 129 23.28 17.37 0.59
CA ASP A 129 24.54 18.13 0.54
C ASP A 129 25.03 18.49 -0.88
N LEU A 130 24.35 17.97 -1.89
CA LEU A 130 24.50 18.31 -3.31
C LEU A 130 23.43 19.30 -3.78
N MET A 131 22.19 19.16 -3.27
CA MET A 131 21.05 20.02 -3.61
C MET A 131 20.91 21.26 -2.73
N ARG A 132 21.65 21.34 -1.62
CA ARG A 132 21.73 22.50 -0.72
C ARG A 132 22.23 23.73 -1.49
N THR A 133 21.29 24.53 -1.97
CA THR A 133 21.56 25.86 -2.53
C THR A 133 22.19 26.75 -1.46
N GLU A 134 23.28 27.45 -1.79
CA GLU A 134 23.81 28.49 -0.91
C GLU A 134 22.73 29.55 -0.69
N ALA A 135 22.33 29.76 0.57
CA ALA A 135 21.36 30.79 0.92
C ALA A 135 21.97 32.17 0.61
N ALA A 136 21.44 32.84 -0.42
CA ALA A 136 21.97 34.11 -0.91
C ALA A 136 22.06 35.14 0.22
N ALA A 137 23.29 35.46 0.62
CA ALA A 137 23.53 36.33 1.76
C ALA A 137 23.05 37.75 1.43
N SER A 138 22.14 38.25 2.27
CA SER A 138 21.56 39.61 2.24
C SER A 138 20.49 39.88 1.17
N GLN A 139 19.22 39.91 1.60
CA GLN A 139 18.48 41.18 1.75
C GLN A 139 17.30 41.03 2.72
N LYS A 140 16.96 42.12 3.44
CA LYS A 140 15.79 42.18 4.34
C LYS A 140 14.63 42.87 3.62
N GLN A 141 13.63 42.14 3.10
CA GLN A 141 12.34 42.75 2.72
C GLN A 141 11.22 41.73 2.43
N ALA A 142 9.99 42.21 2.65
CA ALA A 142 8.69 41.59 2.32
C ALA A 142 8.32 40.27 3.04
N GLU A 143 7.01 39.97 3.06
CA GLU A 143 6.52 38.61 3.28
C GLU A 143 7.01 37.73 2.12
N VAL A 144 7.74 36.67 2.43
CA VAL A 144 8.26 35.75 1.43
C VAL A 144 7.12 34.85 0.95
N ASP A 145 6.73 34.98 -0.31
CA ASP A 145 5.76 34.06 -0.92
C ASP A 145 6.35 32.65 -0.98
N ILE A 146 5.82 31.78 -0.13
CA ILE A 146 6.24 30.38 0.02
C ILE A 146 6.01 29.61 -1.30
N ARG A 147 4.99 29.96 -2.09
CA ARG A 147 4.74 29.35 -3.40
C ARG A 147 5.88 29.66 -4.38
N SER A 148 6.30 30.92 -4.47
CA SER A 148 7.47 31.33 -5.25
C SER A 148 8.76 30.65 -4.78
N CYS A 149 8.94 30.42 -3.47
CA CYS A 149 10.05 29.60 -2.97
C CYS A 149 9.98 28.14 -3.48
N CYS A 150 8.82 27.47 -3.42
CA CYS A 150 8.67 26.12 -3.98
C CYS A 150 8.98 26.05 -5.48
N LEU A 151 8.57 27.06 -6.26
CA LEU A 151 8.88 27.14 -7.70
C LEU A 151 10.39 27.34 -7.96
N LEU A 152 11.05 28.17 -7.16
CA LEU A 152 12.50 28.36 -7.21
C LEU A 152 13.26 27.09 -6.81
N GLU A 153 12.83 26.40 -5.75
CA GLU A 153 13.43 25.12 -5.30
C GLU A 153 13.33 24.03 -6.39
N ILE A 154 12.15 23.85 -7.01
CA ILE A 154 11.95 22.93 -8.12
C ILE A 154 12.94 23.23 -9.26
N LYS A 155 13.02 24.50 -9.69
CA LYS A 155 13.92 24.95 -10.76
C LYS A 155 15.40 24.74 -10.39
N GLN A 156 15.83 25.21 -9.22
CA GLN A 156 17.23 25.20 -8.79
C GLN A 156 17.73 23.77 -8.59
N THR A 157 16.96 22.92 -7.92
CA THR A 157 17.34 21.52 -7.69
C THR A 157 17.31 20.69 -8.98
N GLU A 158 16.44 21.02 -9.96
CA GLU A 158 16.46 20.35 -11.27
C GLU A 158 17.69 20.74 -12.11
N ALA A 159 18.05 22.03 -12.12
CA ALA A 159 19.27 22.49 -12.77
C ALA A 159 20.52 21.86 -12.13
N LYS A 160 20.59 21.83 -10.79
CA LYS A 160 21.71 21.22 -10.04
C LYS A 160 21.81 19.71 -10.26
N TYR A 161 20.67 19.02 -10.32
CA TYR A 161 20.63 17.61 -10.67
C TYR A 161 21.09 17.34 -12.11
N THR A 162 20.68 18.17 -13.07
CA THR A 162 21.09 18.07 -14.47
C THR A 162 22.61 18.27 -14.61
N GLU A 163 23.17 19.31 -13.98
CA GLU A 163 24.63 19.54 -13.89
C GLU A 163 25.36 18.33 -13.28
N THR A 164 24.76 17.68 -12.28
CA THR A 164 25.34 16.47 -11.66
C THR A 164 25.38 15.29 -12.63
N LEU A 165 24.29 15.04 -13.37
CA LEU A 165 24.26 14.00 -14.40
C LEU A 165 25.30 14.28 -15.50
N GLU A 166 25.41 15.52 -15.96
CA GLU A 166 26.46 15.94 -16.90
C GLU A 166 27.88 15.75 -16.33
N THR A 167 28.05 15.98 -15.03
CA THR A 167 29.33 15.81 -14.33
C THR A 167 29.74 14.33 -14.29
N ILE A 168 28.80 13.41 -14.08
CA ILE A 168 29.02 11.96 -14.17
C ILE A 168 29.45 11.57 -15.59
N GLU A 169 28.74 12.05 -16.61
CA GLU A 169 29.04 11.77 -18.03
C GLU A 169 30.42 12.33 -18.44
N LYS A 170 30.65 13.61 -18.18
CA LYS A 170 31.83 14.38 -18.65
C LYS A 170 33.12 14.03 -17.92
N TYR A 171 33.08 13.90 -16.59
CA TYR A 171 34.29 13.78 -15.78
C TYR A 171 34.57 12.37 -15.28
N PHE A 172 33.61 11.44 -15.32
CA PHE A 172 33.83 10.04 -14.97
C PHE A 172 33.68 9.10 -16.18
N MET A 173 32.52 9.07 -16.84
CA MET A 173 32.25 8.12 -17.92
C MET A 173 33.23 8.28 -19.10
N ILE A 174 33.34 9.48 -19.67
CA ILE A 174 34.21 9.74 -20.83
C ILE A 174 35.69 9.43 -20.54
N PRO A 175 36.28 9.83 -19.38
CA PRO A 175 37.64 9.41 -19.02
C PRO A 175 37.83 7.91 -18.82
N LEU A 176 36.85 7.19 -18.24
CA LEU A 176 36.98 5.77 -17.90
C LEU A 176 36.89 4.81 -19.10
N ILE A 177 36.30 5.24 -20.23
CA ILE A 177 36.26 4.46 -21.49
C ILE A 177 37.66 4.02 -21.95
N LYS A 178 38.73 4.71 -21.52
CA LYS A 178 40.13 4.36 -21.83
C LYS A 178 40.80 3.40 -20.83
N PHE A 179 40.12 3.03 -19.74
CA PHE A 179 40.68 2.29 -18.61
C PHE A 179 39.93 0.97 -18.28
N ILE A 180 38.68 0.85 -18.71
CA ILE A 180 37.85 -0.35 -18.55
C ILE A 180 37.10 -0.68 -19.84
N SER A 181 36.64 -1.92 -20.00
CA SER A 181 35.97 -2.38 -21.21
C SER A 181 34.60 -1.70 -21.43
N ALA A 182 34.14 -1.63 -22.68
CA ALA A 182 32.80 -1.13 -23.00
C ALA A 182 31.70 -1.86 -22.20
N THR A 183 31.83 -3.19 -22.04
CA THR A 183 30.92 -4.01 -21.22
C THR A 183 30.97 -3.73 -19.71
N GLU A 184 32.05 -3.12 -19.20
CA GLU A 184 32.11 -2.61 -17.83
C GLU A 184 31.49 -1.20 -17.76
N ILE A 185 31.75 -0.32 -18.74
CA ILE A 185 31.11 0.99 -18.88
C ILE A 185 29.59 0.87 -18.92
N ASP A 186 29.05 0.04 -19.81
CA ASP A 186 27.60 -0.15 -19.99
C ASP A 186 26.92 -0.64 -18.71
N LYS A 187 27.62 -1.44 -17.90
CA LYS A 187 27.12 -1.97 -16.62
C LYS A 187 27.24 -0.98 -15.47
N ILE A 188 28.27 -0.14 -15.43
CA ILE A 188 28.48 0.87 -14.38
C ILE A 188 27.59 2.10 -14.61
N PHE A 189 27.44 2.54 -15.87
CA PHE A 189 26.71 3.75 -16.22
C PHE A 189 25.28 3.52 -16.72
N ILE A 190 24.89 2.27 -17.04
CA ILE A 190 23.52 1.77 -17.27
C ILE A 190 22.71 2.50 -18.36
N ASN A 191 22.25 3.71 -18.06
CA ASN A 191 21.54 4.65 -18.95
C ASN A 191 21.65 6.11 -18.47
N ILE A 192 22.77 6.47 -17.82
CA ILE A 192 23.12 7.86 -17.47
C ILE A 192 23.04 8.80 -18.70
N PRO A 193 23.50 8.45 -19.91
CA PRO A 193 23.35 9.33 -21.09
C PRO A 193 21.88 9.61 -21.47
N ASP A 194 20.98 8.63 -21.28
CA ASP A 194 19.54 8.84 -21.50
C ASP A 194 18.93 9.73 -20.40
N LEU A 195 19.35 9.55 -19.15
CA LEU A 195 19.00 10.42 -18.02
C LEU A 195 19.45 11.88 -18.29
N VAL A 196 20.72 12.09 -18.63
CA VAL A 196 21.28 13.41 -19.03
C VAL A 196 20.39 14.04 -20.10
N LYS A 197 20.06 13.28 -21.16
CA LYS A 197 19.24 13.78 -22.27
C LYS A 197 17.81 14.14 -21.86
N VAL A 198 17.16 13.36 -20.99
CA VAL A 198 15.79 13.67 -20.53
C VAL A 198 15.82 14.87 -19.58
N HIS A 199 16.74 14.93 -18.62
CA HIS A 199 16.79 15.98 -17.62
C HIS A 199 17.26 17.34 -18.18
N LYS A 200 18.12 17.36 -19.20
CA LYS A 200 18.42 18.58 -19.98
C LYS A 200 17.17 19.26 -20.53
N ASN A 201 16.28 18.48 -21.14
CA ASN A 201 15.03 19.02 -21.70
C ASN A 201 14.03 19.38 -20.58
N LEU A 202 13.92 18.57 -19.53
CA LEU A 202 13.04 18.84 -18.38
C LEU A 202 13.45 20.13 -17.65
N SER A 203 14.75 20.32 -17.39
CA SER A 203 15.30 21.52 -16.76
C SER A 203 15.05 22.77 -17.60
N ALA A 204 15.23 22.70 -18.92
CA ALA A 204 14.94 23.79 -19.84
C ALA A 204 13.43 24.15 -19.88
N GLU A 205 12.54 23.15 -19.97
CA GLU A 205 11.08 23.37 -19.96
C GLU A 205 10.59 23.93 -18.60
N ILE A 206 11.12 23.45 -17.48
CA ILE A 206 10.82 23.99 -16.14
C ILE A 206 11.35 25.42 -15.99
N GLN A 207 12.57 25.70 -16.47
CA GLN A 207 13.15 27.03 -16.42
C GLN A 207 12.31 28.05 -17.23
N ASP A 208 11.92 27.70 -18.46
CA ASP A 208 11.03 28.53 -19.29
C ASP A 208 9.66 28.70 -18.63
N SER A 209 9.07 27.64 -18.07
CA SER A 209 7.78 27.71 -17.36
C SER A 209 7.82 28.69 -16.19
N VAL A 210 8.84 28.59 -15.32
CA VAL A 210 8.96 29.42 -14.11
C VAL A 210 9.38 30.86 -14.43
N GLN A 211 10.16 31.11 -15.48
CA GLN A 211 10.64 32.46 -15.82
C GLN A 211 9.75 33.24 -16.80
N ASN A 212 9.13 32.57 -17.77
CA ASN A 212 8.47 33.23 -18.90
C ASN A 212 6.94 32.99 -18.92
N LYS A 213 6.42 32.07 -18.10
CA LYS A 213 5.01 31.59 -18.14
C LYS A 213 4.37 31.45 -16.75
N ASN A 214 4.91 32.16 -15.74
CA ASN A 214 4.38 32.21 -14.36
C ASN A 214 4.11 30.84 -13.71
N ALA A 215 4.80 29.78 -14.15
CA ALA A 215 4.56 28.37 -13.82
C ALA A 215 3.17 27.79 -14.18
N GLU A 216 2.32 28.50 -14.92
CA GLU A 216 0.95 28.06 -15.25
C GLU A 216 0.93 26.69 -15.95
N ASN A 217 1.87 26.47 -16.87
CA ASN A 217 2.01 25.21 -17.62
C ASN A 217 2.86 24.13 -16.92
N LEU A 218 3.36 24.36 -15.71
CA LEU A 218 4.31 23.48 -15.02
C LEU A 218 3.74 22.07 -14.78
N HIS A 219 2.44 22.00 -14.47
CA HIS A 219 1.72 20.74 -14.30
C HIS A 219 1.79 19.85 -15.55
N GLN A 220 1.61 20.44 -16.74
CA GLN A 220 1.58 19.73 -18.02
C GLN A 220 2.96 19.17 -18.38
N ILE A 221 4.05 19.84 -17.96
CA ILE A 221 5.42 19.34 -18.14
C ILE A 221 5.60 18.04 -17.35
N PHE A 222 5.28 18.02 -16.05
CA PHE A 222 5.43 16.80 -15.24
C PHE A 222 4.56 15.64 -15.76
N ILE A 223 3.33 15.90 -16.20
CA ILE A 223 2.45 14.90 -16.82
C ILE A 223 3.10 14.34 -18.11
N LEU A 224 3.61 15.20 -19.00
CA LEU A 224 4.27 14.81 -20.24
C LEU A 224 5.59 14.04 -20.02
N TYR A 225 6.32 14.35 -18.94
CA TYR A 225 7.58 13.70 -18.63
C TYR A 225 7.44 12.38 -17.87
N LYS A 226 6.29 12.08 -17.25
CA LYS A 226 6.02 10.80 -16.56
C LYS A 226 6.54 9.59 -17.35
N ASP A 227 6.14 9.47 -18.61
CA ASP A 227 6.50 8.32 -19.45
C ASP A 227 7.96 8.37 -19.93
N ARG A 228 8.52 9.58 -20.11
CA ARG A 228 9.95 9.78 -20.43
C ARG A 228 10.83 9.32 -19.26
N LEU A 229 10.36 9.50 -18.03
CA LEU A 229 11.04 9.13 -16.78
C LEU A 229 10.90 7.63 -16.44
N LEU A 230 10.13 6.83 -17.18
CA LEU A 230 10.06 5.37 -16.94
C LEU A 230 11.41 4.65 -17.10
N LEU A 231 12.39 5.30 -17.74
CA LEU A 231 13.78 4.85 -17.83
C LEU A 231 14.50 4.75 -16.46
N TYR A 232 13.97 5.36 -15.40
CA TYR A 232 14.42 5.11 -14.02
C TYR A 232 14.21 3.64 -13.61
N GLY A 233 13.23 2.94 -14.19
CA GLY A 233 13.06 1.51 -13.99
C GLY A 233 14.29 0.70 -14.45
N LYS A 234 14.95 1.09 -15.54
CA LYS A 234 16.24 0.48 -15.96
C LYS A 234 17.38 0.88 -15.02
N TYR A 235 17.43 2.14 -14.60
CA TYR A 235 18.51 2.64 -13.75
C TYR A 235 18.50 1.99 -12.37
N CYS A 236 17.38 2.13 -11.65
CA CYS A 236 17.18 1.59 -10.32
C CYS A 236 17.25 0.06 -10.26
N SER A 237 17.04 -0.64 -11.40
CA SER A 237 17.19 -2.09 -11.44
C SER A 237 18.62 -2.61 -11.52
N HIS A 238 19.58 -1.76 -11.90
CA HIS A 238 20.98 -2.16 -12.10
C HIS A 238 21.97 -1.42 -11.19
N VAL A 239 21.59 -0.29 -10.58
CA VAL A 239 22.48 0.58 -9.79
C VAL A 239 23.23 -0.14 -8.65
N GLU A 240 22.58 -1.05 -7.93
CA GLU A 240 23.24 -1.81 -6.86
C GLU A 240 24.32 -2.76 -7.41
N SER A 241 24.08 -3.38 -8.57
CA SER A 241 25.05 -4.24 -9.26
C SER A 241 26.16 -3.43 -9.96
N ALA A 242 25.84 -2.23 -10.44
CA ALA A 242 26.78 -1.27 -11.01
C ALA A 242 27.82 -0.81 -9.96
N ILE A 243 27.36 -0.45 -8.76
CA ILE A 243 28.21 -0.11 -7.62
C ILE A 243 29.07 -1.32 -7.21
N SER A 244 28.48 -2.52 -7.07
CA SER A 244 29.25 -3.72 -6.74
C SER A 244 30.31 -4.10 -7.78
N LEU A 245 30.06 -3.86 -9.07
CA LEU A 245 31.05 -4.02 -10.14
C LEU A 245 32.15 -2.95 -10.07
N LEU A 246 31.79 -1.70 -9.77
CA LEU A 246 32.72 -0.60 -9.54
C LEU A 246 33.65 -0.88 -8.35
N ASP A 247 33.09 -1.30 -7.20
CA ASP A 247 33.84 -1.70 -5.99
C ASP A 247 34.84 -2.83 -6.33
N PHE A 248 34.39 -3.87 -7.06
CA PHE A 248 35.23 -4.98 -7.50
C PHE A 248 36.36 -4.52 -8.44
N ILE A 249 36.08 -3.62 -9.38
CA ILE A 249 37.08 -3.07 -10.29
C ILE A 249 38.12 -2.23 -9.54
N CYS A 250 37.69 -1.36 -8.62
CA CYS A 250 38.58 -0.56 -7.77
C CYS A 250 39.53 -1.43 -6.94
N LYS A 251 39.04 -2.56 -6.41
CA LYS A 251 39.82 -3.51 -5.62
C LYS A 251 40.88 -4.28 -6.42
N ASN A 252 40.62 -4.54 -7.71
CA ASN A 252 41.49 -5.38 -8.56
C ASN A 252 42.32 -4.61 -9.61
N LYS A 253 41.96 -3.35 -9.92
CA LYS A 253 42.63 -2.53 -10.96
C LYS A 253 43.03 -1.17 -10.37
N GLU A 254 44.20 -1.09 -9.73
CA GLU A 254 44.67 0.14 -9.06
C GLU A 254 44.72 1.36 -10.00
N GLY A 255 45.11 1.20 -11.27
CA GLY A 255 45.07 2.28 -12.24
C GLY A 255 43.67 2.88 -12.47
N VAL A 256 42.60 2.10 -12.26
CA VAL A 256 41.21 2.58 -12.31
C VAL A 256 40.83 3.30 -11.00
N ARG A 257 41.25 2.77 -9.84
CA ARG A 257 41.07 3.43 -8.54
C ARG A 257 41.68 4.84 -8.53
N LEU A 258 42.96 4.94 -8.88
CA LEU A 258 43.67 6.23 -8.98
C LEU A 258 43.02 7.15 -10.02
N LYS A 259 42.48 6.61 -11.11
CA LYS A 259 41.76 7.40 -12.11
C LYS A 259 40.44 7.97 -11.57
N LEU A 260 39.69 7.20 -10.79
CA LEU A 260 38.45 7.65 -10.14
C LEU A 260 38.71 8.76 -9.12
N GLU A 261 39.82 8.70 -8.38
CA GLU A 261 40.28 9.77 -7.49
C GLU A 261 40.65 11.06 -8.25
N GLU A 262 41.33 10.95 -9.40
CA GLU A 262 41.60 12.07 -10.30
C GLU A 262 40.29 12.69 -10.84
N CYS A 263 39.34 11.84 -11.26
CA CYS A 263 38.03 12.25 -11.77
C CYS A 263 37.21 12.99 -10.69
N SER A 264 37.12 12.45 -9.47
CA SER A 264 36.43 13.10 -8.33
C SER A 264 37.05 14.45 -7.97
N LYS A 265 38.39 14.53 -7.90
CA LYS A 265 39.11 15.80 -7.69
C LYS A 265 38.82 16.86 -8.76
N ARG A 266 38.65 16.45 -10.04
CA ARG A 266 38.29 17.36 -11.14
C ARG A 266 36.80 17.70 -11.23
N ALA A 267 35.94 16.82 -10.75
CA ALA A 267 34.49 16.97 -10.82
C ALA A 267 33.91 17.83 -9.68
N ASN A 268 34.42 17.64 -8.45
CA ASN A 268 33.82 18.21 -7.24
C ASN A 268 34.85 18.44 -6.11
N ASN A 269 36.12 18.69 -6.46
CA ASN A 269 37.26 18.84 -5.54
C ASN A 269 37.49 17.64 -4.59
N GLY A 270 36.90 16.48 -4.88
CA GLY A 270 37.00 15.29 -4.02
C GLY A 270 35.89 15.17 -2.97
N LYS A 271 34.85 16.02 -2.99
CA LYS A 271 33.72 15.94 -2.05
C LYS A 271 32.90 14.65 -2.24
N PHE A 272 32.73 14.18 -3.47
CA PHE A 272 31.91 13.00 -3.79
C PHE A 272 32.61 12.07 -4.78
N THR A 273 32.57 10.77 -4.51
CA THR A 273 33.07 9.70 -5.38
C THR A 273 32.04 9.33 -6.44
N LEU A 274 32.44 8.51 -7.43
CA LEU A 274 31.49 7.98 -8.41
C LEU A 274 30.41 7.09 -7.77
N ARG A 275 30.74 6.35 -6.70
CA ARG A 275 29.78 5.49 -5.97
C ARG A 275 28.63 6.33 -5.42
N ASP A 276 28.96 7.44 -4.77
CA ASP A 276 27.99 8.34 -4.14
C ASP A 276 27.10 8.99 -5.20
N LEU A 277 27.72 9.50 -6.27
CA LEU A 277 27.02 10.14 -7.39
C LEU A 277 26.07 9.19 -8.15
N LEU A 278 26.35 7.88 -8.18
CA LEU A 278 25.47 6.89 -8.80
C LEU A 278 24.18 6.63 -7.99
N VAL A 279 24.11 7.00 -6.69
CA VAL A 279 22.88 6.86 -5.89
C VAL A 279 21.90 8.01 -6.15
N VAL A 280 22.42 9.22 -6.40
CA VAL A 280 21.65 10.48 -6.56
C VAL A 280 20.44 10.38 -7.51
N PRO A 281 20.49 9.72 -8.69
CA PRO A 281 19.33 9.60 -9.56
C PRO A 281 18.14 8.89 -8.92
N MET A 282 18.39 7.81 -8.18
CA MET A 282 17.33 7.04 -7.50
C MET A 282 16.66 7.85 -6.40
N GLN A 283 17.35 8.83 -5.82
CA GLN A 283 16.80 9.75 -4.85
C GLN A 283 16.00 10.87 -5.52
N ARG A 284 16.50 11.46 -6.63
CA ARG A 284 15.81 12.55 -7.33
C ARG A 284 14.40 12.18 -7.77
N VAL A 285 14.21 11.00 -8.37
CA VAL A 285 12.89 10.56 -8.85
C VAL A 285 11.84 10.45 -7.73
N LEU A 286 12.27 10.20 -6.49
CA LEU A 286 11.41 10.15 -5.31
C LEU A 286 11.11 11.53 -4.69
N LYS A 287 11.82 12.59 -5.11
CA LYS A 287 11.62 13.97 -4.60
C LYS A 287 10.55 14.75 -5.35
N TYR A 288 10.29 14.47 -6.63
CA TYR A 288 9.25 15.17 -7.41
C TYR A 288 7.85 15.16 -6.75
N PRO A 289 7.36 14.03 -6.16
CA PRO A 289 6.11 14.04 -5.41
C PRO A 289 6.11 14.98 -4.20
N LEU A 290 7.25 15.12 -3.50
CA LEU A 290 7.34 15.94 -2.30
C LEU A 290 7.34 17.44 -2.65
N LEU A 291 8.14 17.81 -3.66
CA LEU A 291 8.21 19.18 -4.18
C LEU A 291 6.85 19.66 -4.72
N LEU A 292 6.16 18.82 -5.51
CA LEU A 292 4.82 19.14 -6.01
C LEU A 292 3.75 19.16 -4.89
N GLN A 293 3.90 18.35 -3.84
CA GLN A 293 2.97 18.35 -2.71
C GLN A 293 3.03 19.65 -1.90
N GLU A 294 4.22 20.19 -1.64
CA GLU A 294 4.36 21.50 -0.98
C GLU A 294 3.92 22.65 -1.91
N LEU A 295 4.21 22.58 -3.21
CA LEU A 295 3.67 23.57 -4.17
C LEU A 295 2.13 23.57 -4.21
N VAL A 296 1.49 22.39 -4.25
CA VAL A 296 0.02 22.25 -4.18
C VAL A 296 -0.55 22.84 -2.88
N LYS A 297 0.12 22.63 -1.75
CA LYS A 297 -0.27 23.15 -0.43
C LYS A 297 -0.36 24.68 -0.44
N TYR A 298 0.67 25.37 -0.92
CA TYR A 298 0.75 26.84 -0.97
C TYR A 298 0.10 27.49 -2.21
N THR A 299 -0.52 26.72 -3.11
CA THR A 299 -1.26 27.28 -4.26
C THR A 299 -2.72 27.62 -3.89
N SER A 300 -3.12 28.88 -4.04
CA SER A 300 -4.44 29.37 -3.62
C SER A 300 -5.55 29.25 -4.67
N GLU A 301 -5.22 29.30 -5.96
CA GLU A 301 -6.21 29.21 -7.05
C GLU A 301 -6.61 27.74 -7.27
N ASN A 302 -7.91 27.46 -7.35
CA ASN A 302 -8.44 26.09 -7.31
C ASN A 302 -8.18 25.30 -8.61
N THR A 303 -8.17 25.96 -9.76
CA THR A 303 -7.95 25.35 -11.07
C THR A 303 -6.50 24.89 -11.20
N GLU A 304 -5.55 25.77 -10.88
CA GLU A 304 -4.13 25.44 -10.82
C GLU A 304 -3.83 24.40 -9.74
N LYS A 305 -4.42 24.53 -8.53
CA LYS A 305 -4.28 23.53 -7.46
C LYS A 305 -4.83 22.15 -7.87
N SER A 306 -5.86 22.10 -8.73
CA SER A 306 -6.38 20.86 -9.34
C SER A 306 -5.40 20.30 -10.38
N ASN A 307 -4.91 21.15 -11.29
CA ASN A 307 -3.96 20.76 -12.33
C ASN A 307 -2.62 20.25 -11.75
N LEU A 308 -2.10 20.91 -10.71
CA LEU A 308 -0.91 20.50 -9.97
C LEU A 308 -1.12 19.19 -9.19
N ARG A 309 -2.34 18.87 -8.75
CA ARG A 309 -2.66 17.54 -8.18
C ARG A 309 -2.53 16.44 -9.23
N LEU A 310 -2.98 16.65 -10.46
CA LEU A 310 -2.80 15.68 -11.55
C LEU A 310 -1.30 15.42 -11.85
N ALA A 311 -0.47 16.47 -11.80
CA ALA A 311 0.99 16.34 -11.91
C ALA A 311 1.63 15.61 -10.71
N LEU A 312 1.19 15.93 -9.49
CA LEU A 312 1.60 15.24 -8.26
C LEU A 312 1.27 13.74 -8.33
N ASP A 313 0.08 13.37 -8.80
CA ASP A 313 -0.35 11.98 -8.92
C ASP A 313 0.40 11.24 -10.04
N ALA A 314 0.71 11.92 -11.15
CA ALA A 314 1.60 11.38 -12.19
C ALA A 314 2.99 11.04 -11.65
N MET A 315 3.57 11.92 -10.82
CA MET A 315 4.87 11.67 -10.17
C MET A 315 4.80 10.63 -9.04
N ARG A 316 3.68 10.56 -8.30
CA ARG A 316 3.44 9.50 -7.30
C ARG A 316 3.39 8.12 -7.96
N ASP A 317 2.70 7.99 -9.09
CA ASP A 317 2.63 6.71 -9.84
C ASP A 317 4.01 6.27 -10.36
N LEU A 318 4.84 7.22 -10.80
CA LEU A 318 6.24 6.99 -11.18
C LEU A 318 7.10 6.54 -9.98
N ALA A 319 6.98 7.21 -8.82
CA ALA A 319 7.70 6.81 -7.60
C ALA A 319 7.26 5.43 -7.10
N GLN A 320 5.95 5.14 -7.12
CA GLN A 320 5.43 3.79 -6.83
C GLN A 320 5.94 2.75 -7.84
N TYR A 321 6.04 3.09 -9.13
CA TYR A 321 6.61 2.20 -10.14
C TYR A 321 8.07 1.84 -9.81
N VAL A 322 8.91 2.84 -9.51
CA VAL A 322 10.32 2.63 -9.11
C VAL A 322 10.44 1.79 -7.82
N ASN A 323 9.57 2.02 -6.83
CA ASN A 323 9.55 1.23 -5.60
C ASN A 323 9.18 -0.25 -5.86
N GLU A 324 8.19 -0.53 -6.71
CA GLU A 324 7.86 -1.91 -7.09
C GLU A 324 8.95 -2.55 -7.97
N VAL A 325 9.71 -1.77 -8.76
CA VAL A 325 10.91 -2.28 -9.46
C VAL A 325 11.95 -2.78 -8.45
N LYS A 326 12.25 -2.02 -7.38
CA LYS A 326 13.17 -2.49 -6.33
C LYS A 326 12.65 -3.75 -5.63
N ARG A 327 11.38 -3.74 -5.22
CA ARG A 327 10.71 -4.88 -4.56
C ARG A 327 10.77 -6.15 -5.42
N ASP A 328 10.52 -6.06 -6.71
CA ASP A 328 10.60 -7.20 -7.62
C ASP A 328 12.03 -7.75 -7.77
N ILE A 329 13.07 -6.91 -7.66
CA ILE A 329 14.47 -7.37 -7.70
C ILE A 329 14.86 -8.09 -6.42
N GLU A 330 14.40 -7.61 -5.27
CA GLU A 330 14.53 -8.31 -3.99
C GLU A 330 13.87 -9.70 -4.09
N THR A 331 12.66 -9.79 -4.67
CA THR A 331 11.99 -11.06 -4.97
C THR A 331 12.77 -11.93 -5.98
N LEU A 332 13.33 -11.37 -7.05
CA LEU A 332 14.11 -12.13 -8.03
C LEU A 332 15.41 -12.70 -7.42
N ARG A 333 16.05 -11.97 -6.49
CA ARG A 333 17.21 -12.45 -5.70
C ARG A 333 16.82 -13.53 -4.70
N GLU A 334 15.64 -13.46 -4.10
CA GLU A 334 15.07 -14.53 -3.29
C GLU A 334 14.85 -15.80 -4.13
N ILE A 335 14.25 -15.67 -5.32
CA ILE A 335 14.00 -16.81 -6.22
C ILE A 335 15.31 -17.44 -6.72
N ASP A 336 16.33 -16.64 -7.04
CA ASP A 336 17.68 -17.14 -7.37
C ASP A 336 18.34 -17.89 -6.19
N GLN A 337 18.14 -17.44 -4.95
CA GLN A 337 18.62 -18.15 -3.77
C GLN A 337 17.91 -19.51 -3.59
N TYR A 338 16.58 -19.59 -3.79
CA TYR A 338 15.85 -20.87 -3.79
C TYR A 338 16.26 -21.79 -4.95
N GLN A 339 16.45 -21.24 -6.15
CA GLN A 339 16.84 -21.98 -7.35
C GLN A 339 18.20 -22.68 -7.19
N ARG A 340 19.09 -22.12 -6.35
CA ARG A 340 20.42 -22.67 -6.04
C ARG A 340 20.43 -23.65 -4.86
N SER A 341 19.49 -23.56 -3.92
CA SER A 341 19.43 -24.44 -2.75
C SER A 341 18.54 -25.68 -2.95
N ILE A 342 17.71 -25.71 -3.99
CA ILE A 342 16.84 -26.85 -4.32
C ILE A 342 17.44 -27.70 -5.45
N GLU A 343 18.01 -28.84 -5.08
CA GLU A 343 18.47 -29.92 -5.95
C GLU A 343 17.30 -30.61 -6.67
N ASN A 344 17.58 -31.17 -7.86
CA ASN A 344 16.64 -31.93 -8.68
C ASN A 344 15.42 -31.14 -9.22
N LEU A 345 15.47 -29.79 -9.24
CA LEU A 345 14.47 -28.98 -9.94
C LEU A 345 14.40 -29.33 -11.44
N ASN A 346 13.17 -29.47 -11.94
CA ASN A 346 12.86 -29.80 -13.34
C ASN A 346 12.46 -28.57 -14.19
N GLN A 347 12.23 -27.42 -13.57
CA GLN A 347 11.86 -26.15 -14.20
C GLN A 347 12.48 -24.98 -13.44
N CYS A 348 12.49 -23.79 -14.05
CA CYS A 348 12.97 -22.57 -13.40
C CYS A 348 11.86 -21.97 -12.51
N LEU A 349 12.16 -21.67 -11.25
CA LEU A 349 11.19 -21.14 -10.28
C LEU A 349 10.53 -19.82 -10.72
N LEU A 350 11.15 -19.07 -11.63
CA LEU A 350 10.59 -17.84 -12.21
C LEU A 350 9.25 -18.07 -12.93
N SER A 351 8.98 -19.26 -13.49
CA SER A 351 7.68 -19.55 -14.12
C SER A 351 6.56 -19.79 -13.11
N TYR A 352 6.87 -19.90 -11.81
CA TYR A 352 5.88 -20.13 -10.76
C TYR A 352 5.33 -18.84 -10.11
N GLY A 353 5.82 -17.67 -10.49
CA GLY A 353 5.39 -16.37 -9.96
C GLY A 353 6.20 -15.94 -8.73
N ARG A 354 5.60 -15.15 -7.83
CA ARG A 354 6.24 -14.71 -6.60
C ARG A 354 6.09 -15.77 -5.50
N PRO A 355 7.12 -15.99 -4.66
CA PRO A 355 7.00 -16.79 -3.45
C PRO A 355 5.95 -16.20 -2.48
N LYS A 356 5.51 -17.03 -1.53
CA LYS A 356 4.59 -16.68 -0.43
C LYS A 356 5.14 -17.10 0.94
N GLY A 357 6.22 -17.87 0.96
CA GLY A 357 6.86 -18.41 2.15
C GLY A 357 7.36 -19.84 1.92
N ASP A 358 8.23 -20.28 2.83
CA ASP A 358 8.74 -21.65 2.88
C ASP A 358 8.80 -22.16 4.33
N GLY A 359 8.69 -23.47 4.52
CA GLY A 359 8.79 -24.05 5.85
C GLY A 359 8.45 -25.53 5.95
N GLU A 360 8.64 -26.07 7.15
CA GLU A 360 8.42 -27.48 7.46
C GLU A 360 6.93 -27.84 7.67
N VAL A 361 6.49 -28.90 6.99
CA VAL A 361 5.11 -29.42 6.99
C VAL A 361 5.11 -30.94 7.06
N ARG A 362 4.00 -31.52 7.54
CA ARG A 362 3.72 -32.96 7.39
C ARG A 362 2.73 -33.17 6.26
N LEU A 363 3.20 -33.78 5.18
CA LEU A 363 2.37 -34.10 4.02
C LEU A 363 1.82 -35.53 4.17
N VAL A 364 0.54 -35.70 3.87
CA VAL A 364 -0.07 -37.00 3.57
C VAL A 364 -0.60 -36.94 2.14
N SER A 365 -0.50 -38.02 1.38
CA SER A 365 -1.03 -38.11 0.02
C SER A 365 -2.13 -39.17 -0.07
N ASN A 366 -2.99 -39.08 -1.09
CA ASN A 366 -3.99 -40.13 -1.34
C ASN A 366 -3.35 -41.50 -1.69
N VAL A 367 -2.09 -41.52 -2.16
CA VAL A 367 -1.35 -42.72 -2.57
C VAL A 367 -0.57 -43.31 -1.39
N ASP A 368 0.33 -42.54 -0.77
CA ASP A 368 0.95 -42.88 0.51
C ASP A 368 0.28 -42.13 1.66
N LYS A 369 -0.46 -42.88 2.47
CA LYS A 369 -1.19 -42.42 3.67
C LYS A 369 -0.29 -42.22 4.89
N ARG A 370 1.03 -42.41 4.78
CA ARG A 370 1.98 -42.08 5.85
C ARG A 370 2.13 -40.56 5.97
N ARG A 371 2.34 -40.08 7.19
CA ARG A 371 2.75 -38.68 7.45
C ARG A 371 4.22 -38.55 7.09
N GLN A 372 4.51 -37.76 6.07
CA GLN A 372 5.86 -37.51 5.57
C GLN A 372 6.33 -36.12 6.03
N ASP A 373 7.40 -36.05 6.83
CA ASP A 373 8.06 -34.77 7.13
C ASP A 373 8.67 -34.19 5.83
N ARG A 374 8.31 -32.97 5.48
CA ARG A 374 8.68 -32.28 4.24
C ARG A 374 8.98 -30.80 4.50
N HIS A 375 9.72 -30.19 3.59
CA HIS A 375 9.82 -28.74 3.48
C HIS A 375 9.10 -28.31 2.21
N ILE A 376 8.31 -27.24 2.26
CA ILE A 376 7.64 -26.70 1.07
C ILE A 376 8.09 -25.28 0.77
N PHE A 377 8.14 -24.94 -0.51
CA PHE A 377 8.23 -23.57 -1.01
C PHE A 377 6.96 -23.26 -1.80
N LEU A 378 6.18 -22.28 -1.37
CA LEU A 378 4.92 -21.89 -2.02
C LEU A 378 5.12 -20.67 -2.91
N PHE A 379 4.61 -20.76 -4.13
CA PHE A 379 4.60 -19.72 -5.15
C PHE A 379 3.16 -19.42 -5.61
N ASP A 380 2.95 -18.39 -6.43
CA ASP A 380 1.61 -18.04 -6.95
C ASP A 380 0.90 -19.20 -7.67
N VAL A 381 1.59 -19.99 -8.50
CA VAL A 381 0.98 -21.13 -9.23
C VAL A 381 1.44 -22.52 -8.78
N ALA A 382 2.39 -22.67 -7.86
CA ALA A 382 2.93 -23.99 -7.51
C ALA A 382 3.39 -24.14 -6.06
N VAL A 383 3.40 -25.39 -5.56
CA VAL A 383 4.09 -25.80 -4.34
C VAL A 383 5.25 -26.73 -4.71
N ILE A 384 6.47 -26.37 -4.33
CA ILE A 384 7.64 -27.24 -4.48
C ILE A 384 7.79 -28.05 -3.19
N VAL A 385 7.57 -29.35 -3.26
CA VAL A 385 7.67 -30.28 -2.12
C VAL A 385 9.06 -30.88 -2.10
N CYS A 386 9.81 -30.64 -1.03
CA CYS A 386 11.20 -31.04 -0.88
C CYS A 386 11.42 -31.96 0.33
N LYS A 387 12.45 -32.81 0.26
CA LYS A 387 13.09 -33.40 1.43
C LYS A 387 14.35 -32.60 1.75
N ARG A 388 14.44 -32.03 2.96
CA ARG A 388 15.62 -31.29 3.41
C ARG A 388 16.85 -32.20 3.57
N ARG A 389 18.03 -31.69 3.22
CA ARG A 389 19.35 -32.34 3.28
C ARG A 389 20.38 -31.38 3.89
N GLY A 390 20.32 -31.21 5.21
CA GLY A 390 21.11 -30.19 5.92
C GLY A 390 20.63 -28.79 5.58
N ASP A 391 21.41 -28.10 4.74
CA ASP A 391 21.15 -26.73 4.27
C ASP A 391 20.58 -26.67 2.85
N ASN A 392 20.71 -27.78 2.08
CA ASN A 392 20.10 -27.96 0.77
C ASN A 392 18.73 -28.67 0.87
N TYR A 393 17.98 -28.64 -0.23
CA TYR A 393 16.66 -29.22 -0.37
C TYR A 393 16.63 -30.11 -1.62
N ASP A 394 16.08 -31.31 -1.49
CA ASP A 394 16.02 -32.28 -2.59
C ASP A 394 14.56 -32.44 -3.04
N MET A 395 14.24 -31.89 -4.22
CA MET A 395 12.87 -31.81 -4.75
C MET A 395 12.26 -33.21 -4.93
N LYS A 396 11.03 -33.40 -4.44
CA LYS A 396 10.30 -34.68 -4.47
C LYS A 396 9.07 -34.62 -5.37
N GLU A 397 8.34 -33.51 -5.35
CA GLU A 397 7.12 -33.31 -6.15
C GLU A 397 6.89 -31.80 -6.38
N VAL A 398 6.22 -31.46 -7.49
CA VAL A 398 5.73 -30.10 -7.77
C VAL A 398 4.21 -30.18 -7.92
N ILE A 399 3.48 -29.47 -7.06
CA ILE A 399 2.02 -29.44 -7.09
C ILE A 399 1.57 -28.15 -7.79
N ASP A 400 1.08 -28.27 -9.02
CA ASP A 400 0.56 -27.16 -9.82
C ASP A 400 -0.84 -26.75 -9.35
N LEU A 401 -0.93 -25.60 -8.68
CA LEU A 401 -2.16 -25.05 -8.09
C LEU A 401 -3.23 -24.70 -9.13
N ASN A 402 -2.90 -24.59 -10.42
CA ASN A 402 -3.89 -24.41 -11.49
C ASN A 402 -4.93 -25.54 -11.53
N HIS A 403 -4.60 -26.72 -10.99
CA HIS A 403 -5.46 -27.91 -11.03
C HIS A 403 -6.08 -28.31 -9.69
N PHE A 404 -5.83 -27.55 -8.62
CA PHE A 404 -6.31 -27.87 -7.27
C PHE A 404 -7.28 -26.82 -6.69
N LYS A 405 -7.98 -27.23 -5.64
CA LYS A 405 -8.77 -26.40 -4.72
C LYS A 405 -8.40 -26.70 -3.27
N ILE A 406 -8.45 -25.69 -2.42
CA ILE A 406 -8.28 -25.83 -0.97
C ILE A 406 -9.62 -26.30 -0.37
N THR A 407 -9.57 -27.03 0.74
CA THR A 407 -10.73 -27.32 1.59
C THR A 407 -10.24 -27.40 3.02
N ASP A 408 -10.69 -26.49 3.89
CA ASP A 408 -10.22 -26.48 5.27
C ASP A 408 -10.69 -27.74 6.03
N ASN A 409 -9.80 -28.30 6.87
CA ASN A 409 -10.15 -29.40 7.77
C ASN A 409 -10.42 -28.80 9.17
N PRO A 410 -11.69 -28.68 9.62
CA PRO A 410 -12.01 -28.15 10.94
C PRO A 410 -11.68 -29.18 12.02
N THR A 411 -10.39 -29.29 12.36
CA THR A 411 -9.91 -30.07 13.50
C THR A 411 -10.67 -29.69 14.76
N THR A 412 -11.41 -30.64 15.31
CA THR A 412 -12.07 -30.47 16.61
C THR A 412 -11.03 -30.18 17.69
N ASP A 413 -11.19 -29.10 18.44
CA ASP A 413 -10.26 -28.62 19.49
C ASP A 413 -10.10 -29.58 20.69
N LYS A 414 -10.59 -30.83 20.60
CA LYS A 414 -10.37 -31.90 21.57
C LYS A 414 -8.95 -32.50 21.49
N ASP A 415 -8.26 -32.38 20.36
CA ASP A 415 -6.91 -32.91 20.14
C ASP A 415 -5.86 -31.79 20.03
N CYS A 416 -5.51 -31.17 21.15
CA CYS A 416 -4.44 -30.16 21.26
C CYS A 416 -3.02 -30.76 21.13
N ARG A 417 -2.77 -31.56 20.10
CA ARG A 417 -1.47 -32.22 19.83
C ARG A 417 -0.75 -31.53 18.69
N LYS A 418 0.56 -31.30 18.81
CA LYS A 418 1.38 -30.81 17.69
C LYS A 418 1.22 -31.71 16.48
N TRP A 419 1.13 -31.12 15.28
CA TRP A 419 0.93 -31.83 14.01
C TRP A 419 -0.45 -32.52 13.83
N CYS A 420 -1.52 -31.95 14.40
CA CYS A 420 -2.90 -32.32 14.05
C CYS A 420 -3.59 -31.31 13.12
N TYR A 421 -3.22 -30.03 13.18
CA TYR A 421 -3.89 -28.94 12.48
C TYR A 421 -3.59 -28.99 10.99
N GLY A 422 -4.60 -29.11 10.13
CA GLY A 422 -4.36 -29.16 8.69
C GLY A 422 -5.49 -28.66 7.81
N PHE A 423 -5.25 -28.70 6.50
CA PHE A 423 -6.23 -28.50 5.43
C PHE A 423 -5.92 -29.45 4.26
N TYR A 424 -6.91 -29.66 3.40
CA TYR A 424 -6.76 -30.48 2.20
C TYR A 424 -6.54 -29.62 0.95
N LEU A 425 -5.66 -30.10 0.07
CA LEU A 425 -5.50 -29.62 -1.28
C LEU A 425 -5.96 -30.73 -2.23
N THR A 426 -7.13 -30.57 -2.86
CA THR A 426 -7.79 -31.62 -3.65
C THR A 426 -7.77 -31.29 -5.15
N HIS A 427 -7.45 -32.27 -5.98
CA HIS A 427 -7.43 -32.10 -7.43
C HIS A 427 -8.84 -31.88 -7.96
N GLN A 428 -9.04 -30.92 -8.86
CA GLN A 428 -10.36 -30.56 -9.37
C GLN A 428 -11.02 -31.71 -10.15
N GLN A 429 -10.24 -32.61 -10.74
CA GLN A 429 -10.71 -33.82 -11.44
C GLN A 429 -10.71 -35.07 -10.53
N GLY A 430 -10.54 -34.94 -9.20
CA GLY A 430 -10.62 -36.04 -8.22
C GLY A 430 -9.46 -37.04 -8.22
N GLN A 431 -8.56 -36.99 -9.19
CA GLN A 431 -7.46 -37.97 -9.38
C GLN A 431 -6.45 -38.05 -8.21
N SER A 432 -6.16 -36.93 -7.55
CA SER A 432 -5.15 -36.84 -6.49
C SER A 432 -5.54 -35.84 -5.40
N GLY A 433 -4.82 -35.87 -4.29
CA GLY A 433 -5.08 -35.00 -3.14
C GLY A 433 -4.03 -35.16 -2.05
N PHE A 434 -3.88 -34.10 -1.27
CA PHE A 434 -2.90 -33.98 -0.20
C PHE A 434 -3.56 -33.41 1.07
N GLU A 435 -3.15 -33.92 2.24
CA GLU A 435 -3.40 -33.28 3.53
C GLU A 435 -2.10 -32.59 3.98
N PHE A 436 -2.16 -31.30 4.23
CA PHE A 436 -1.06 -30.53 4.82
C PHE A 436 -1.31 -30.38 6.32
N LEU A 437 -0.44 -30.96 7.14
CA LEU A 437 -0.49 -30.93 8.60
C LEU A 437 0.62 -30.04 9.17
N PHE A 438 0.27 -29.21 10.15
CA PHE A 438 1.09 -28.15 10.71
C PHE A 438 1.25 -28.28 12.22
N LYS A 439 2.38 -27.78 12.72
CA LYS A 439 2.82 -27.83 14.12
C LYS A 439 1.81 -27.17 15.09
N THR A 440 1.19 -26.05 14.70
CA THR A 440 0.19 -25.29 15.48
C THR A 440 -0.99 -24.78 14.63
N LYS A 441 -2.05 -24.29 15.30
CA LYS A 441 -3.28 -23.76 14.68
C LYS A 441 -3.04 -22.44 13.92
N GLU A 442 -2.09 -21.65 14.39
CA GLU A 442 -1.65 -20.36 13.84
C GLU A 442 -0.77 -20.58 12.62
N LEU A 443 0.10 -21.60 12.65
CA LEU A 443 0.90 -22.00 11.48
C LEU A 443 -0.01 -22.53 10.37
N LYS A 444 -1.00 -23.40 10.71
CA LYS A 444 -2.07 -23.78 9.78
C LYS A 444 -2.75 -22.55 9.18
N LYS A 445 -3.20 -21.60 10.00
CA LYS A 445 -3.88 -20.39 9.53
C LYS A 445 -2.99 -19.57 8.58
N LYS A 446 -1.74 -19.26 8.98
CA LYS A 446 -0.79 -18.51 8.15
C LYS A 446 -0.59 -19.17 6.78
N TRP A 447 -0.42 -20.50 6.74
CA TRP A 447 -0.32 -21.22 5.48
C TRP A 447 -1.60 -21.19 4.67
N LEU A 448 -2.77 -21.37 5.29
CA LEU A 448 -4.07 -21.26 4.63
C LEU A 448 -4.25 -19.88 3.97
N ASP A 449 -3.98 -18.79 4.71
CA ASP A 449 -4.00 -17.41 4.20
C ASP A 449 -3.09 -17.23 2.96
N GLN A 450 -1.89 -17.85 2.93
CA GLN A 450 -0.98 -17.78 1.78
C GLN A 450 -1.43 -18.64 0.59
N PHE A 451 -1.94 -19.85 0.84
CA PHE A 451 -2.47 -20.73 -0.21
C PHE A 451 -3.72 -20.12 -0.86
N GLU A 452 -4.59 -19.47 -0.08
CA GLU A 452 -5.73 -18.70 -0.60
C GLU A 452 -5.27 -17.48 -1.42
N MET A 453 -4.26 -16.74 -0.95
CA MET A 453 -3.66 -15.62 -1.71
C MET A 453 -3.07 -16.09 -3.05
N ALA A 454 -2.35 -17.22 -3.08
CA ALA A 454 -1.82 -17.82 -4.30
C ALA A 454 -2.96 -18.16 -5.28
N ILE A 455 -3.95 -18.96 -4.87
CA ILE A 455 -5.09 -19.30 -5.73
C ILE A 455 -5.88 -18.06 -6.19
N SER A 456 -6.00 -17.04 -5.35
CA SER A 456 -6.60 -15.74 -5.69
C SER A 456 -5.80 -14.95 -6.74
N ASN A 457 -4.49 -15.22 -6.90
CA ASN A 457 -3.67 -14.66 -7.98
C ASN A 457 -3.79 -15.49 -9.28
N ILE A 458 -3.90 -16.83 -9.20
CA ILE A 458 -4.18 -17.66 -10.38
C ILE A 458 -5.56 -17.34 -10.97
N ARG A 459 -6.57 -17.23 -10.09
CA ARG A 459 -7.99 -17.12 -10.42
C ARG A 459 -8.60 -15.91 -9.70
N PRO A 460 -8.25 -14.67 -10.08
CA PRO A 460 -8.76 -13.48 -9.40
C PRO A 460 -10.26 -13.30 -9.68
N GLU A 461 -10.93 -12.62 -8.75
CA GLU A 461 -12.28 -12.14 -8.99
C GLU A 461 -12.34 -11.33 -10.29
N ASN A 462 -13.42 -11.51 -11.06
CA ASN A 462 -13.65 -10.87 -12.34
C ASN A 462 -12.66 -11.24 -13.47
N ALA A 463 -11.83 -12.29 -13.35
CA ALA A 463 -10.93 -12.75 -14.42
C ALA A 463 -11.63 -12.98 -15.79
N THR A 464 -12.87 -13.46 -15.75
CA THR A 464 -13.72 -13.74 -16.93
C THR A 464 -14.87 -12.75 -17.09
N PHE A 465 -14.90 -11.68 -16.29
CA PHE A 465 -15.94 -10.65 -16.35
C PHE A 465 -15.98 -10.03 -17.76
N ASN A 466 -17.17 -9.61 -18.20
CA ASN A 466 -17.37 -9.02 -19.52
C ASN A 466 -16.76 -9.82 -20.70
N SER A 467 -16.76 -11.16 -20.57
CA SER A 467 -16.20 -12.13 -21.55
C SER A 467 -14.68 -12.12 -21.73
N HIS A 468 -13.92 -11.46 -20.85
CA HIS A 468 -12.45 -11.53 -20.85
C HIS A 468 -11.93 -12.92 -20.43
N ASN A 469 -10.61 -13.05 -20.30
CA ASN A 469 -9.89 -14.24 -19.84
C ASN A 469 -8.53 -13.79 -19.29
N PHE A 470 -8.57 -12.99 -18.22
CA PHE A 470 -7.36 -12.41 -17.62
C PHE A 470 -6.50 -13.49 -16.97
N ARG A 471 -5.20 -13.48 -17.28
CA ARG A 471 -4.18 -14.37 -16.73
C ARG A 471 -3.01 -13.54 -16.22
N MET A 472 -2.36 -13.98 -15.15
CA MET A 472 -1.12 -13.37 -14.65
C MET A 472 -0.11 -13.24 -15.80
N HIS A 473 0.49 -12.07 -15.97
CA HIS A 473 1.36 -11.79 -17.11
C HIS A 473 2.53 -10.90 -16.73
N ASN A 474 3.68 -11.14 -17.39
CA ASN A 474 4.90 -10.37 -17.24
C ASN A 474 5.05 -9.42 -18.43
N PHE A 475 4.90 -8.11 -18.20
CA PHE A 475 5.03 -7.09 -19.23
C PHE A 475 6.50 -6.68 -19.37
N GLU A 476 7.11 -6.94 -20.53
CA GLU A 476 8.52 -6.62 -20.81
C GLU A 476 8.82 -5.11 -20.81
N ARG A 477 7.78 -4.28 -20.96
CA ARG A 477 7.87 -2.81 -20.98
C ARG A 477 6.91 -2.24 -19.94
N ALA A 478 7.29 -1.11 -19.35
CA ALA A 478 6.38 -0.31 -18.55
C ALA A 478 5.10 -0.02 -19.35
N THR A 479 3.96 -0.43 -18.79
CA THR A 479 2.66 -0.50 -19.46
C THR A 479 1.60 0.05 -18.53
N SER A 480 0.64 0.83 -19.04
CA SER A 480 -0.45 1.38 -18.23
C SER A 480 -1.69 0.47 -18.24
N CYS A 481 -2.41 0.44 -17.13
CA CYS A 481 -3.65 -0.33 -16.99
C CYS A 481 -4.75 0.23 -17.89
N SER A 482 -5.39 -0.63 -18.69
CA SER A 482 -6.47 -0.27 -19.62
C SER A 482 -7.76 0.25 -18.95
N SER A 483 -7.83 0.29 -17.61
CA SER A 483 -9.01 0.74 -16.85
C SER A 483 -8.79 2.00 -16.03
N CYS A 484 -7.60 2.20 -15.45
CA CYS A 484 -7.32 3.33 -14.55
C CYS A 484 -6.15 4.19 -15.04
N HIS A 485 -5.51 3.83 -16.16
CA HIS A 485 -4.39 4.52 -16.81
C HIS A 485 -3.11 4.69 -15.95
N MET A 486 -3.12 4.24 -14.69
CA MET A 486 -1.95 4.11 -13.84
C MET A 486 -1.07 2.93 -14.28
N LEU A 487 0.23 3.00 -13.97
CA LEU A 487 1.24 2.02 -14.38
C LEU A 487 0.97 0.62 -13.79
N LEU A 488 1.18 -0.42 -14.58
CA LEU A 488 1.33 -1.80 -14.10
C LEU A 488 2.72 -1.92 -13.47
N ARG A 489 2.77 -1.77 -12.14
CA ARG A 489 4.01 -1.47 -11.40
C ARG A 489 4.90 -2.69 -11.17
N GLY A 490 6.20 -2.52 -11.39
CA GLY A 490 7.22 -3.57 -11.24
C GLY A 490 7.81 -4.05 -12.57
N ILE A 491 8.62 -5.11 -12.49
CA ILE A 491 9.27 -5.79 -13.63
C ILE A 491 8.95 -7.29 -13.70
N PHE A 492 8.26 -7.84 -12.70
CA PHE A 492 7.92 -9.26 -12.58
C PHE A 492 6.41 -9.41 -12.30
N TYR A 493 5.66 -10.09 -13.16
CA TYR A 493 4.20 -10.34 -13.00
C TYR A 493 3.42 -9.13 -12.46
N GLN A 494 3.45 -7.99 -13.17
CA GLN A 494 2.92 -6.72 -12.68
C GLN A 494 1.39 -6.67 -12.58
N GLY A 495 0.71 -7.53 -13.35
CA GLY A 495 -0.74 -7.59 -13.44
C GLY A 495 -1.20 -8.72 -14.34
N TYR A 496 -2.32 -8.48 -15.04
CA TYR A 496 -3.00 -9.50 -15.84
C TYR A 496 -3.17 -9.04 -17.29
N LEU A 497 -3.03 -9.97 -18.23
CA LEU A 497 -3.30 -9.76 -19.65
C LEU A 497 -4.53 -10.59 -20.06
N CYS A 498 -5.43 -10.02 -20.86
CA CYS A 498 -6.44 -10.80 -21.56
C CYS A 498 -5.96 -11.12 -22.99
N PRO A 499 -5.63 -12.39 -23.32
CA PRO A 499 -5.07 -12.75 -24.62
C PRO A 499 -6.09 -12.68 -25.78
N LYS A 500 -7.38 -12.45 -25.47
CA LYS A 500 -8.44 -12.24 -26.48
C LYS A 500 -8.42 -10.83 -27.09
N CYS A 501 -7.94 -9.82 -26.35
CA CYS A 501 -8.03 -8.41 -26.74
C CYS A 501 -6.78 -7.58 -26.47
N GLY A 502 -5.75 -8.13 -25.80
CA GLY A 502 -4.50 -7.42 -25.50
C GLY A 502 -4.56 -6.46 -24.30
N ASN A 503 -5.73 -6.25 -23.69
CA ASN A 503 -5.86 -5.36 -22.53
C ASN A 503 -5.05 -5.88 -21.33
N GLY A 504 -4.28 -4.99 -20.71
CA GLY A 504 -3.51 -5.23 -19.48
C GLY A 504 -4.09 -4.48 -18.28
N ALA A 505 -4.21 -5.12 -17.11
CA ALA A 505 -4.87 -4.51 -15.95
C ALA A 505 -4.35 -5.00 -14.58
N HIS A 506 -4.54 -4.19 -13.54
CA HIS A 506 -4.32 -4.58 -12.13
C HIS A 506 -5.41 -5.54 -11.65
N LYS A 507 -5.14 -6.31 -10.57
CA LYS A 507 -6.07 -7.28 -9.97
C LYS A 507 -7.44 -6.68 -9.62
N GLY A 508 -7.48 -5.48 -9.02
CA GLY A 508 -8.72 -4.78 -8.68
C GLY A 508 -9.40 -4.03 -9.85
N CYS A 509 -8.80 -4.04 -11.05
CA CYS A 509 -9.34 -3.36 -12.24
C CYS A 509 -10.08 -4.29 -13.20
N LEU A 510 -10.01 -5.62 -13.03
CA LEU A 510 -10.54 -6.58 -14.00
C LEU A 510 -12.06 -6.44 -14.21
N GLY A 511 -12.81 -6.18 -13.14
CA GLY A 511 -14.26 -5.94 -13.17
C GLY A 511 -14.68 -4.57 -13.68
N LYS A 512 -13.74 -3.67 -14.00
CA LYS A 512 -14.02 -2.28 -14.43
C LYS A 512 -13.92 -2.09 -15.96
N LEU A 513 -13.48 -3.11 -16.69
CA LEU A 513 -13.33 -3.07 -18.14
C LEU A 513 -14.62 -3.47 -18.87
N GLY A 514 -14.92 -2.79 -19.98
CA GLY A 514 -16.04 -3.10 -20.87
C GLY A 514 -15.91 -4.43 -21.62
N THR A 515 -16.92 -4.80 -22.41
CA THR A 515 -17.03 -6.10 -23.09
C THR A 515 -15.82 -6.44 -23.96
N CYS A 516 -15.23 -7.62 -23.73
CA CYS A 516 -14.16 -8.19 -24.53
C CYS A 516 -14.57 -8.29 -26.01
N GLY A 517 -13.65 -8.00 -26.93
CA GLY A 517 -13.89 -8.06 -28.38
C GLY A 517 -14.56 -6.83 -29.00
N ARG A 518 -15.00 -5.84 -28.22
CA ARG A 518 -15.37 -4.51 -28.77
C ARG A 518 -14.12 -3.73 -29.18
N ALA A 519 -13.61 -4.03 -30.37
CA ALA A 519 -12.67 -3.17 -31.06
C ALA A 519 -13.39 -1.88 -31.50
N GLY A 520 -13.26 -0.82 -30.70
CA GLY A 520 -13.18 0.52 -31.29
C GLY A 520 -11.91 0.58 -32.15
N ASN A 521 -11.92 1.34 -33.24
CA ASN A 521 -10.84 1.35 -34.24
C ASN A 521 -9.51 1.92 -33.70
N GLY A 522 -8.78 1.10 -32.95
CA GLY A 522 -7.40 1.29 -32.50
C GLY A 522 -6.57 0.09 -32.96
N GLN A 523 -5.37 0.35 -33.45
CA GLN A 523 -4.55 -0.66 -34.14
C GLN A 523 -4.01 -1.75 -33.17
N PRO A 524 -3.72 -2.97 -33.68
CA PRO A 524 -2.90 -3.93 -32.95
C PRO A 524 -1.56 -3.30 -32.56
N GLY A 525 -1.06 -3.58 -31.36
CA GLY A 525 -0.02 -2.79 -30.69
C GLY A 525 1.27 -2.58 -31.49
N THR A 526 1.37 -1.47 -32.22
CA THR A 526 2.63 -0.98 -32.79
C THR A 526 3.43 -0.27 -31.70
N CYS A 527 4.69 -0.65 -31.55
CA CYS A 527 5.62 0.02 -30.64
C CYS A 527 5.78 1.52 -31.00
N PHE A 528 5.53 2.40 -30.04
CA PHE A 528 5.74 3.84 -30.20
C PHE A 528 7.18 4.16 -30.65
N ARG A 529 7.30 4.69 -31.87
CA ARG A 529 8.44 5.52 -32.31
C ARG A 529 8.00 6.98 -32.26
N ASN A 530 8.90 7.87 -31.86
CA ASN A 530 8.61 9.30 -31.72
C ASN A 530 8.30 9.97 -33.08
N SER A 531 7.22 10.76 -33.17
CA SER A 531 7.20 12.08 -33.82
C SER A 531 5.86 12.83 -33.63
N ALA A 532 5.94 14.16 -33.56
CA ALA A 532 4.90 15.16 -33.86
C ALA A 532 3.50 15.07 -33.19
N ASN A 533 3.37 15.76 -32.05
CA ASN A 533 2.45 16.88 -31.77
C ASN A 533 1.05 17.02 -32.44
N ILE A 534 0.12 17.56 -31.62
CA ILE A 534 -1.18 18.23 -31.92
C ILE A 534 -2.43 17.32 -31.95
N ALA A 535 -3.54 17.91 -31.47
CA ALA A 535 -4.90 17.39 -31.27
C ALA A 535 -5.16 16.58 -29.97
N PHE A 536 -6.42 16.62 -29.53
CA PHE A 536 -7.00 15.95 -28.34
C PHE A 536 -6.52 16.41 -26.95
N MET A 537 -6.80 17.68 -26.64
CA MET A 537 -7.38 18.03 -25.33
C MET A 537 -8.89 18.24 -25.48
N SER A 538 -9.70 17.22 -25.17
CA SER A 538 -11.09 17.34 -24.72
C SER A 538 -11.56 16.04 -24.07
N HIS A 539 -12.60 16.13 -23.22
CA HIS A 539 -13.31 15.04 -22.52
C HIS A 539 -12.57 14.28 -21.39
N PHE A 540 -12.79 14.79 -20.17
CA PHE A 540 -12.74 14.08 -18.89
C PHE A 540 -13.94 14.53 -18.02
N ILE A 541 -14.67 13.71 -17.26
CA ILE A 541 -14.65 12.23 -17.17
C ILE A 541 -15.98 11.68 -17.75
N PHE A 542 -17.03 11.15 -17.08
CA PHE A 542 -17.29 10.68 -15.69
C PHE A 542 -18.36 9.56 -15.72
N THR A 543 -18.52 8.83 -14.62
CA THR A 543 -19.51 7.76 -14.42
C THR A 543 -20.90 8.31 -14.10
N GLY A 544 -21.91 7.97 -14.91
CA GLY A 544 -23.32 8.26 -14.64
C GLY A 544 -23.70 9.73 -14.87
N LEU A 545 -24.63 9.96 -15.78
CA LEU A 545 -25.04 11.32 -16.17
C LEU A 545 -25.81 12.04 -15.04
N PRO A 546 -25.72 13.38 -14.92
CA PRO A 546 -26.38 14.16 -13.87
C PRO A 546 -27.91 14.02 -13.89
N LYS A 547 -28.55 14.07 -12.72
CA LYS A 547 -30.02 13.89 -12.60
C LYS A 547 -30.71 15.15 -12.07
N MET A 548 -31.55 15.71 -12.92
CA MET A 548 -32.33 16.92 -12.64
C MET A 548 -33.80 16.56 -12.48
N MET A 549 -34.49 17.25 -11.57
CA MET A 549 -35.94 17.16 -11.37
C MET A 549 -36.61 18.32 -12.09
N VAL A 550 -37.63 18.03 -12.89
CA VAL A 550 -38.42 19.04 -13.62
C VAL A 550 -39.25 19.86 -12.64
N ILE A 551 -39.18 21.19 -12.76
CA ILE A 551 -39.88 22.17 -11.90
C ILE A 551 -40.86 23.06 -12.67
N ARG A 552 -40.84 23.00 -14.00
CA ARG A 552 -41.76 23.70 -14.89
C ARG A 552 -42.04 22.81 -16.09
N ASP A 553 -43.31 22.61 -16.43
CA ASP A 553 -43.68 21.78 -17.58
C ASP A 553 -43.08 22.34 -18.88
N TYR A 554 -42.73 21.43 -19.80
CA TYR A 554 -42.23 21.79 -21.12
C TYR A 554 -42.72 20.78 -22.17
N PHE A 555 -43.51 21.27 -23.14
CA PHE A 555 -44.12 20.49 -24.21
C PHE A 555 -43.70 21.00 -25.60
N GLY A 556 -42.40 21.23 -25.79
CA GLY A 556 -41.85 21.70 -27.07
C GLY A 556 -42.09 23.15 -27.44
N VAL A 557 -42.49 24.01 -26.49
CA VAL A 557 -42.71 25.44 -26.68
C VAL A 557 -41.98 26.24 -25.59
N PRO A 558 -41.07 27.18 -25.95
CA PRO A 558 -40.53 27.45 -27.30
C PRO A 558 -39.83 26.23 -27.91
N ARG A 559 -39.59 26.23 -29.22
CA ARG A 559 -38.91 25.10 -29.90
C ARG A 559 -37.40 25.13 -29.64
N PRO A 560 -36.72 23.98 -29.48
CA PRO A 560 -35.27 23.95 -29.32
C PRO A 560 -34.54 24.30 -30.64
N PRO A 561 -33.32 24.88 -30.58
CA PRO A 561 -32.54 25.19 -31.76
C PRO A 561 -31.77 23.99 -32.35
N GLY A 562 -31.56 22.93 -31.57
CA GLY A 562 -30.61 21.84 -31.90
C GLY A 562 -31.22 20.46 -32.18
N GLY A 563 -32.52 20.25 -32.00
CA GLY A 563 -33.12 18.92 -32.15
C GLY A 563 -34.58 18.82 -31.68
N PRO A 564 -35.12 17.59 -31.55
CA PRO A 564 -36.50 17.39 -31.10
C PRO A 564 -36.69 17.81 -29.64
N PRO A 565 -37.87 18.37 -29.27
CA PRO A 565 -38.17 18.69 -27.89
C PRO A 565 -38.45 17.44 -27.06
N LEU A 566 -38.03 17.46 -25.80
CA LEU A 566 -38.38 16.49 -24.78
C LEU A 566 -39.68 16.93 -24.09
N ASN A 567 -40.71 16.08 -24.03
CA ASN A 567 -41.96 16.40 -23.35
C ASN A 567 -41.84 16.04 -21.86
N ALA A 568 -41.70 17.04 -21.00
CA ALA A 568 -41.34 16.87 -19.60
C ALA A 568 -42.37 17.51 -18.66
N GLN A 569 -42.81 16.77 -17.62
CA GLN A 569 -43.79 17.23 -16.63
C GLN A 569 -43.16 17.47 -15.26
N ILE A 570 -43.74 18.38 -14.47
CA ILE A 570 -43.27 18.70 -13.11
C ILE A 570 -43.21 17.42 -12.25
N GLY A 571 -42.01 17.12 -11.74
CA GLY A 571 -41.73 15.91 -10.97
C GLY A 571 -41.00 14.81 -11.75
N ASP A 572 -40.95 14.85 -13.09
CA ASP A 572 -40.09 13.95 -13.87
C ASP A 572 -38.62 14.12 -13.48
N VAL A 573 -37.84 13.03 -13.63
CA VAL A 573 -36.40 13.03 -13.43
C VAL A 573 -35.69 12.81 -14.76
N ILE A 574 -34.99 13.84 -15.21
CA ILE A 574 -34.19 13.86 -16.43
C ILE A 574 -32.74 13.52 -16.10
N GLU A 575 -32.21 12.50 -16.77
CA GLU A 575 -30.79 12.19 -16.84
C GLU A 575 -30.18 12.99 -18.00
N VAL A 576 -29.31 13.96 -17.69
CA VAL A 576 -28.86 15.00 -18.62
C VAL A 576 -27.72 14.48 -19.48
N ILE A 577 -27.95 14.38 -20.79
CA ILE A 577 -27.01 13.84 -21.79
C ILE A 577 -25.98 14.90 -22.18
N CYS A 578 -26.43 16.14 -22.42
CA CYS A 578 -25.56 17.24 -22.80
C CYS A 578 -26.05 18.54 -22.13
N ALA A 579 -25.15 19.22 -21.42
CA ALA A 579 -25.39 20.54 -20.84
C ALA A 579 -24.23 21.47 -21.16
N ASP A 580 -24.46 22.43 -22.05
CA ASP A 580 -23.55 23.55 -22.28
C ASP A 580 -23.88 24.69 -21.29
N PRO A 581 -22.93 25.15 -20.46
CA PRO A 581 -23.11 26.29 -19.55
C PRO A 581 -23.45 27.61 -20.23
N HIS A 582 -23.16 27.75 -21.53
CA HIS A 582 -23.45 28.93 -22.33
C HIS A 582 -24.77 28.83 -23.11
N SER A 583 -25.47 27.69 -23.01
CA SER A 583 -26.76 27.43 -23.66
C SER A 583 -27.91 27.39 -22.66
N SER A 584 -29.03 28.04 -22.99
CA SER A 584 -30.31 27.90 -22.28
C SER A 584 -31.03 26.58 -22.62
N TRP A 585 -30.45 25.74 -23.47
CA TRP A 585 -31.01 24.47 -23.95
C TRP A 585 -30.05 23.31 -23.66
N TRP A 586 -30.55 22.31 -22.93
CA TRP A 586 -29.83 21.08 -22.60
C TRP A 586 -30.54 19.88 -23.23
N GLU A 587 -29.79 18.82 -23.49
CA GLU A 587 -30.31 17.53 -23.98
C GLU A 587 -30.34 16.52 -22.83
N GLY A 588 -31.39 15.71 -22.74
CA GLY A 588 -31.52 14.72 -21.69
C GLY A 588 -32.56 13.65 -21.97
N LYS A 589 -32.67 12.73 -21.01
CA LYS A 589 -33.52 11.56 -21.06
C LYS A 589 -34.42 11.47 -19.82
N ILE A 590 -35.73 11.42 -20.00
CA ILE A 590 -36.65 11.17 -18.89
C ILE A 590 -36.50 9.71 -18.44
N LEU A 591 -36.25 9.48 -17.15
CA LEU A 591 -35.99 8.12 -16.64
C LEU A 591 -37.22 7.22 -16.60
N THR A 592 -38.42 7.81 -16.46
CA THR A 592 -39.72 7.12 -16.41
C THR A 592 -40.18 6.65 -17.79
N THR A 593 -40.22 7.56 -18.78
CA THR A 593 -40.68 7.28 -20.16
C THR A 593 -39.58 6.79 -21.10
N GLN A 594 -38.30 6.99 -20.74
CA GLN A 594 -37.12 6.76 -21.59
C GLN A 594 -37.03 7.67 -22.83
N GLU A 595 -37.90 8.68 -22.98
CA GLU A 595 -37.83 9.67 -24.07
C GLU A 595 -36.59 10.55 -23.96
N THR A 596 -36.04 10.96 -25.12
CA THR A 596 -34.83 11.77 -25.26
C THR A 596 -35.06 13.01 -26.12
N GLY A 597 -34.54 14.16 -25.72
CA GLY A 597 -34.59 15.38 -26.51
C GLY A 597 -34.10 16.61 -25.75
N PHE A 598 -34.35 17.78 -26.31
CA PHE A 598 -33.95 19.06 -25.74
C PHE A 598 -35.02 19.67 -24.84
N PHE A 599 -34.58 20.30 -23.74
CA PHE A 599 -35.43 21.01 -22.78
C PHE A 599 -34.72 22.29 -22.28
N PRO A 600 -35.47 23.30 -21.76
CA PRO A 600 -34.88 24.52 -21.22
C PRO A 600 -34.12 24.26 -19.91
N SER A 601 -32.92 24.82 -19.76
CA SER A 601 -32.09 24.61 -18.56
C SER A 601 -32.70 25.19 -17.27
N ASP A 602 -33.58 26.19 -17.38
CA ASP A 602 -34.34 26.79 -16.27
C ASP A 602 -35.59 25.98 -15.86
N ALA A 603 -36.03 25.02 -16.69
CA ALA A 603 -37.20 24.19 -16.41
C ALA A 603 -36.93 23.07 -15.37
N VAL A 604 -35.68 22.93 -14.92
CA VAL A 604 -35.23 21.86 -14.01
C VAL A 604 -34.40 22.40 -12.85
N LYS A 605 -34.29 21.61 -11.77
CA LYS A 605 -33.33 21.81 -10.67
C LYS A 605 -32.52 20.52 -10.42
N PRO A 606 -31.33 20.57 -9.81
CA PRO A 606 -30.68 19.38 -9.27
C PRO A 606 -31.65 18.59 -8.38
N CYS A 607 -31.80 17.29 -8.63
CA CYS A 607 -32.70 16.46 -7.85
C CYS A 607 -32.30 16.51 -6.36
N PRO A 608 -33.18 16.92 -5.43
CA PRO A 608 -32.83 16.99 -4.02
C PRO A 608 -32.35 15.63 -3.52
N CYS A 609 -31.22 15.62 -2.81
CA CYS A 609 -30.76 14.44 -2.09
C CYS A 609 -31.87 14.00 -1.13
N VAL A 610 -32.25 12.71 -1.17
CA VAL A 610 -33.22 12.13 -0.22
C VAL A 610 -32.80 12.51 1.21
N PRO A 611 -33.70 13.02 2.07
CA PRO A 611 -33.33 13.46 3.41
C PRO A 611 -32.63 12.33 4.18
N ARG A 612 -31.31 12.50 4.39
CA ARG A 612 -30.54 11.53 5.17
C ARG A 612 -31.06 11.55 6.60
N THR A 613 -31.25 10.36 7.18
CA THR A 613 -31.31 10.21 8.62
C THR A 613 -30.08 10.88 9.24
N VAL A 614 -30.26 11.72 10.26
CA VAL A 614 -29.13 12.33 10.98
C VAL A 614 -28.21 11.22 11.47
N ASP A 615 -26.95 11.24 11.00
CA ASP A 615 -26.03 10.15 11.30
C ASP A 615 -25.42 10.33 12.69
N TYR A 616 -25.76 9.41 13.59
CA TYR A 616 -25.22 9.35 14.94
C TYR A 616 -24.02 8.39 15.05
N SER A 617 -23.52 7.79 13.94
CA SER A 617 -22.40 6.84 13.94
C SER A 617 -21.17 7.30 14.72
N ALA A 618 -20.83 8.59 14.59
CA ALA A 618 -19.71 9.25 15.26
C ALA A 618 -19.91 9.50 16.77
N GLN A 619 -21.13 9.37 17.29
CA GLN A 619 -21.42 9.66 18.70
C GLN A 619 -20.88 8.56 19.64
N PRO A 620 -20.26 8.90 20.79
CA PRO A 620 -19.68 7.91 21.70
C PRO A 620 -20.73 7.01 22.38
N TRP A 621 -21.98 7.47 22.45
CA TRP A 621 -23.10 6.73 23.03
C TRP A 621 -23.90 5.90 22.00
N PHE A 622 -23.63 6.01 20.69
CA PHE A 622 -24.48 5.39 19.67
C PHE A 622 -23.97 4.02 19.21
N ALA A 623 -24.83 3.00 19.33
CA ALA A 623 -24.52 1.59 19.02
C ALA A 623 -25.11 1.09 17.69
N GLY A 624 -25.91 1.89 16.98
CA GLY A 624 -26.49 1.48 15.70
C GLY A 624 -27.46 0.29 15.83
N PRO A 625 -27.46 -0.67 14.88
CA PRO A 625 -28.31 -1.86 14.93
C PRO A 625 -27.85 -2.85 16.01
N MET A 626 -28.32 -2.66 17.25
CA MET A 626 -28.02 -3.54 18.39
C MET A 626 -29.32 -4.06 19.02
N GLU A 627 -29.41 -5.38 19.18
CA GLU A 627 -30.55 -6.05 19.80
C GLU A 627 -30.52 -5.95 21.33
N ARG A 628 -31.64 -6.24 22.01
CA ARG A 628 -31.77 -6.01 23.46
C ARG A 628 -30.74 -6.80 24.27
N HIS A 629 -30.61 -8.10 24.00
CA HIS A 629 -29.70 -8.98 24.75
C HIS A 629 -28.23 -8.59 24.57
N HIS A 630 -27.82 -8.16 23.38
CA HIS A 630 -26.47 -7.63 23.15
C HIS A 630 -26.20 -6.35 23.96
N ALA A 631 -27.19 -5.44 24.05
CA ALA A 631 -27.08 -4.25 24.89
C ALA A 631 -27.12 -4.56 26.40
N GLU A 632 -27.76 -5.66 26.80
CA GLU A 632 -27.72 -6.17 28.17
C GLU A 632 -26.30 -6.70 28.48
N SER A 633 -25.72 -7.55 27.62
CA SER A 633 -24.35 -8.06 27.77
C SER A 633 -23.29 -6.95 27.80
N GLU A 634 -23.31 -6.01 26.84
CA GLU A 634 -22.33 -4.94 26.70
C GLU A 634 -22.30 -3.98 27.91
N LEU A 635 -23.44 -3.82 28.60
CA LEU A 635 -23.57 -2.95 29.78
C LEU A 635 -23.49 -3.72 31.11
N MET A 636 -23.56 -5.05 31.13
CA MET A 636 -23.64 -5.79 32.39
C MET A 636 -22.34 -5.73 33.22
N GLU A 637 -21.18 -5.68 32.56
CA GLU A 637 -19.86 -5.55 33.19
C GLU A 637 -19.41 -4.08 33.38
N ARG A 638 -20.26 -3.11 32.99
CA ARG A 638 -19.97 -1.67 33.11
C ARG A 638 -20.47 -1.10 34.44
N GLU A 639 -19.99 0.09 34.78
CA GLU A 639 -20.47 0.85 35.94
C GLU A 639 -21.90 1.37 35.76
N ASN A 640 -22.60 1.62 36.87
CA ASN A 640 -23.93 2.23 36.83
C ASN A 640 -23.88 3.61 36.15
N SER A 641 -24.97 3.99 35.51
CA SER A 641 -25.09 5.17 34.63
C SER A 641 -24.32 5.08 33.29
N THR A 642 -23.67 3.95 32.97
CA THR A 642 -23.19 3.66 31.61
C THR A 642 -24.36 3.41 30.67
N TYR A 643 -24.39 4.08 29.51
CA TYR A 643 -25.52 4.04 28.57
C TYR A 643 -25.12 3.94 27.09
N LEU A 644 -26.06 3.46 26.28
CA LEU A 644 -25.99 3.45 24.83
C LEU A 644 -27.37 3.69 24.19
N VAL A 645 -27.38 4.19 22.95
CA VAL A 645 -28.59 4.34 22.13
C VAL A 645 -28.47 3.45 20.90
N ARG A 646 -29.53 2.69 20.61
CA ARG A 646 -29.58 1.67 19.55
C ARG A 646 -30.89 1.71 18.77
N TYR A 647 -30.91 1.17 17.56
CA TYR A 647 -32.16 0.93 16.83
C TYR A 647 -32.96 -0.21 17.47
N ARG A 648 -34.29 -0.10 17.44
CA ARG A 648 -35.23 -1.08 18.03
C ARG A 648 -35.67 -2.18 17.05
N SER A 649 -35.55 -1.96 15.74
CA SER A 649 -35.78 -2.94 14.66
C SER A 649 -34.75 -2.75 13.54
N ARG A 650 -34.46 -3.81 12.78
CA ARG A 650 -33.57 -3.79 11.59
C ARG A 650 -34.11 -2.91 10.45
N GLU A 651 -35.40 -2.61 10.44
CA GLU A 651 -36.07 -1.79 9.41
C GLU A 651 -35.92 -0.27 9.64
N SER A 652 -35.20 0.15 10.69
CA SER A 652 -34.66 1.50 10.89
C SER A 652 -35.68 2.67 10.91
N ARG A 653 -36.18 3.01 12.11
CA ARG A 653 -36.76 4.34 12.45
C ARG A 653 -36.99 4.53 13.95
N GLU A 654 -37.24 3.46 14.70
CA GLU A 654 -37.36 3.51 16.17
C GLU A 654 -36.02 3.39 16.90
N TYR A 655 -35.82 4.19 17.94
CA TYR A 655 -34.65 4.18 18.82
C TYR A 655 -34.98 3.70 20.23
N ALA A 656 -33.98 3.23 20.97
CA ALA A 656 -34.06 2.93 22.39
C ALA A 656 -32.75 3.28 23.12
N ILE A 657 -32.87 3.85 24.32
CA ILE A 657 -31.76 3.97 25.27
C ILE A 657 -31.66 2.66 26.04
N SER A 658 -30.44 2.22 26.33
CA SER A 658 -30.13 1.13 27.27
C SER A 658 -29.13 1.65 28.28
N ILE A 659 -29.36 1.46 29.58
CA ILE A 659 -28.55 2.04 30.67
C ILE A 659 -28.42 1.07 31.84
N LYS A 660 -27.21 0.95 32.39
CA LYS A 660 -26.90 0.18 33.62
C LYS A 660 -27.38 0.97 34.85
N TYR A 661 -28.22 0.39 35.70
CA TYR A 661 -28.70 1.03 36.92
C TYR A 661 -29.15 0.00 37.96
N ASN A 662 -28.67 0.15 39.20
CA ASN A 662 -28.86 -0.78 40.31
C ASN A 662 -28.54 -2.23 39.92
N ASN A 663 -27.37 -2.42 39.30
CA ASN A 663 -26.83 -3.68 38.76
C ASN A 663 -27.61 -4.33 37.60
N ASP A 664 -28.84 -3.93 37.31
CA ASP A 664 -29.59 -4.32 36.12
C ASP A 664 -29.29 -3.42 34.92
N VAL A 665 -29.63 -3.87 33.71
CA VAL A 665 -29.76 -2.99 32.53
C VAL A 665 -31.24 -2.65 32.30
N LYS A 666 -31.54 -1.36 32.18
CA LYS A 666 -32.89 -0.83 31.92
C LYS A 666 -32.94 -0.30 30.47
N HIS A 667 -34.09 -0.45 29.82
CA HIS A 667 -34.28 0.02 28.44
C HIS A 667 -35.48 0.95 28.33
N ILE A 668 -35.28 2.07 27.66
CA ILE A 668 -36.28 3.11 27.44
C ILE A 668 -36.53 3.19 25.93
N LYS A 669 -37.78 3.08 25.48
CA LYS A 669 -38.13 3.35 24.09
C LYS A 669 -38.15 4.87 23.88
N ILE A 670 -37.45 5.35 22.86
CA ILE A 670 -37.65 6.71 22.35
C ILE A 670 -38.86 6.66 21.41
N LEU A 671 -39.85 7.50 21.69
CA LEU A 671 -41.04 7.68 20.89
C LEU A 671 -40.85 8.86 19.93
N THR A 672 -41.63 8.87 18.85
CA THR A 672 -41.60 9.94 17.84
C THR A 672 -43.03 10.36 17.51
N LYS A 673 -43.30 11.68 17.57
CA LYS A 673 -44.59 12.30 17.21
C LYS A 673 -44.30 13.61 16.49
N GLU A 674 -44.97 13.85 15.35
CA GLU A 674 -44.86 15.08 14.56
C GLU A 674 -43.41 15.48 14.17
N GLY A 675 -42.53 14.48 14.04
CA GLY A 675 -41.10 14.66 13.74
C GLY A 675 -40.20 14.86 14.96
N CYS A 676 -40.76 15.11 16.13
CA CYS A 676 -40.03 15.26 17.39
C CYS A 676 -39.91 13.93 18.15
N PHE A 677 -38.83 13.78 18.92
CA PHE A 677 -38.50 12.63 19.76
C PHE A 677 -38.79 12.90 21.24
N TYR A 678 -39.17 11.89 22.01
CA TYR A 678 -39.37 11.99 23.47
C TYR A 678 -39.24 10.63 24.18
N ILE A 679 -39.05 10.69 25.51
CA ILE A 679 -39.15 9.53 26.41
C ILE A 679 -40.17 9.74 27.56
N ALA A 680 -40.61 10.97 27.77
CA ALA A 680 -41.72 11.36 28.65
C ALA A 680 -42.55 12.42 27.92
N GLU A 681 -43.88 12.38 28.04
CA GLU A 681 -44.77 13.28 27.29
C GLU A 681 -44.71 14.75 27.74
N SER A 682 -44.04 15.02 28.86
CA SER A 682 -43.74 16.37 29.36
C SER A 682 -42.79 17.17 28.46
N ARG A 683 -41.96 16.49 27.62
CA ARG A 683 -40.85 17.14 26.91
C ARG A 683 -40.52 16.45 25.58
N THR A 684 -40.48 17.25 24.51
CA THR A 684 -40.13 16.80 23.16
C THR A 684 -38.89 17.52 22.62
N PHE A 685 -38.17 16.87 21.71
CA PHE A 685 -36.88 17.29 21.16
C PHE A 685 -36.87 17.12 19.63
N LYS A 686 -36.17 17.96 18.88
CA LYS A 686 -36.15 17.87 17.40
C LYS A 686 -35.21 16.76 16.90
N THR A 687 -34.24 16.35 17.71
CA THR A 687 -33.29 15.29 17.39
C THR A 687 -33.04 14.35 18.58
N VAL A 688 -32.54 13.14 18.29
CA VAL A 688 -32.12 12.20 19.36
C VAL A 688 -30.89 12.73 20.11
N LEU A 689 -30.05 13.54 19.46
CA LEU A 689 -28.92 14.21 20.09
C LEU A 689 -29.39 15.20 21.18
N GLU A 690 -30.33 16.10 20.86
CA GLU A 690 -30.92 17.02 21.85
C GLU A 690 -31.52 16.28 23.07
N LEU A 691 -32.19 15.16 22.83
CA LEU A 691 -32.76 14.31 23.87
C LEU A 691 -31.66 13.72 24.78
N VAL A 692 -30.57 13.22 24.19
CA VAL A 692 -29.43 12.67 24.95
C VAL A 692 -28.73 13.76 25.75
N GLU A 693 -28.39 14.90 25.14
CA GLU A 693 -27.71 16.00 25.83
C GLU A 693 -28.56 16.55 27.00
N TYR A 694 -29.89 16.56 26.87
CA TYR A 694 -30.78 16.94 27.98
C TYR A 694 -30.68 15.95 29.15
N TYR A 695 -30.83 14.64 28.90
CA TYR A 695 -30.83 13.61 29.94
C TYR A 695 -29.42 13.22 30.44
N LYS A 696 -28.33 13.75 29.88
CA LYS A 696 -27.02 13.82 30.57
C LYS A 696 -27.09 14.67 31.84
N GLN A 697 -27.90 15.73 31.83
CA GLN A 697 -27.95 16.74 32.89
C GLN A 697 -29.22 16.63 33.78
N HIS A 698 -30.27 15.98 33.30
CA HIS A 698 -31.57 15.88 33.98
C HIS A 698 -31.92 14.41 34.29
N SER A 699 -32.39 14.12 35.50
CA SER A 699 -32.67 12.74 35.93
C SER A 699 -33.83 12.12 35.15
N LEU A 700 -33.64 10.87 34.71
CA LEU A 700 -34.65 10.04 34.04
C LEU A 700 -35.90 9.79 34.92
N LYS A 701 -35.83 10.09 36.23
CA LYS A 701 -36.94 10.06 37.19
C LYS A 701 -38.18 10.86 36.74
N GLU A 702 -38.00 11.91 35.93
CA GLU A 702 -39.09 12.70 35.34
C GLU A 702 -40.09 11.80 34.58
N GLY A 703 -39.60 10.86 33.78
CA GLY A 703 -40.42 9.87 33.08
C GLY A 703 -40.56 8.53 33.82
N PHE A 704 -39.54 8.14 34.60
CA PHE A 704 -39.39 6.78 35.12
C PHE A 704 -39.07 6.81 36.62
N ARG A 705 -40.11 6.87 37.46
CA ARG A 705 -40.01 7.07 38.94
C ARG A 705 -38.98 6.21 39.69
N ASN A 706 -38.66 5.01 39.16
CA ASN A 706 -37.74 4.04 39.75
C ASN A 706 -36.35 4.02 39.09
N LEU A 707 -36.01 5.01 38.26
CA LEU A 707 -34.75 5.13 37.53
C LEU A 707 -34.17 6.53 37.76
N ASP A 708 -33.68 6.77 38.98
CA ASP A 708 -33.14 8.07 39.39
C ASP A 708 -31.65 8.16 39.03
N THR A 709 -31.37 8.41 37.76
CA THR A 709 -30.02 8.64 37.23
C THR A 709 -30.04 9.46 35.94
N THR A 710 -28.87 9.95 35.51
CA THR A 710 -28.63 10.64 34.25
C THR A 710 -27.82 9.77 33.27
N LEU A 711 -27.75 10.19 32.01
CA LEU A 711 -26.96 9.53 30.96
C LEU A 711 -25.46 9.88 31.11
N GLN A 712 -24.78 9.32 32.12
CA GLN A 712 -23.45 9.80 32.54
C GLN A 712 -22.32 9.32 31.63
N VAL A 713 -22.16 8.01 31.44
CA VAL A 713 -20.99 7.43 30.74
C VAL A 713 -21.41 6.81 29.40
N PRO A 714 -21.03 7.40 28.25
CA PRO A 714 -21.21 6.78 26.95
C PRO A 714 -20.46 5.44 26.84
N TYR A 715 -21.09 4.37 26.36
CA TYR A 715 -20.45 3.03 26.38
C TYR A 715 -19.14 2.90 25.56
N LYS A 716 -18.85 3.78 24.59
CA LYS A 716 -17.53 3.81 23.91
C LYS A 716 -16.45 4.57 24.67
N GLU A 717 -16.80 5.33 25.71
CA GLU A 717 -15.83 5.92 26.62
C GLU A 717 -15.36 4.86 27.63
N LEU A 718 -14.06 4.85 27.91
CA LEU A 718 -13.41 3.85 28.75
C LEU A 718 -13.23 4.41 30.17
N GLY A 719 -14.00 3.88 31.12
CA GLY A 719 -13.60 3.91 32.52
C GLY A 719 -12.23 3.23 32.70
N ASN A 720 -11.45 3.66 33.69
CA ASN A 720 -10.05 3.25 33.87
C ASN A 720 -9.88 1.73 34.10
N GLY A 721 -9.70 0.97 33.01
CA GLY A 721 -9.51 -0.48 33.02
C GLY A 721 -8.63 -0.96 31.86
N ASN A 722 -7.48 -1.54 32.17
CA ASN A 722 -6.44 -1.91 31.19
C ASN A 722 -6.88 -3.02 30.22
N ARG A 723 -7.34 -2.66 29.01
CA ARG A 723 -7.27 -3.52 27.80
C ARG A 723 -6.93 -2.72 26.55
N THR A 724 -5.98 -3.24 25.78
CA THR A 724 -5.42 -2.57 24.59
C THR A 724 -6.29 -2.78 23.35
N HIS A 725 -6.99 -1.72 22.93
CA HIS A 725 -7.44 -1.53 21.55
C HIS A 725 -6.80 -0.24 21.01
N ALA A 726 -6.28 -0.27 19.78
CA ALA A 726 -5.55 0.87 19.21
C ALA A 726 -6.51 2.06 18.97
N LEU A 727 -6.08 3.27 19.38
CA LEU A 727 -6.79 4.50 19.05
C LEU A 727 -6.83 4.70 17.53
N VAL A 728 -7.93 5.28 17.03
CA VAL A 728 -8.01 5.77 15.66
C VAL A 728 -7.37 7.16 15.61
N LEU A 729 -6.21 7.27 14.96
CA LEU A 729 -5.45 8.52 14.70
C LEU A 729 -6.03 9.39 13.57
N GLY A 730 -7.17 9.00 13.00
CA GLY A 730 -7.91 9.75 12.00
C GLY A 730 -8.68 8.86 11.02
N ILE A 731 -9.50 9.48 10.18
CA ILE A 731 -10.20 8.83 9.07
C ILE A 731 -9.74 9.49 7.77
N ALA A 732 -9.51 8.69 6.74
CA ALA A 732 -9.13 9.16 5.42
C ALA A 732 -9.95 8.48 4.33
N LEU A 733 -10.17 9.18 3.22
CA LEU A 733 -10.86 8.67 2.05
C LEU A 733 -9.85 8.12 1.04
N ALA A 734 -10.05 6.89 0.58
CA ALA A 734 -9.25 6.33 -0.51
C ALA A 734 -9.51 7.10 -1.82
N ARG A 735 -8.46 7.69 -2.39
CA ARG A 735 -8.50 8.46 -3.65
C ARG A 735 -8.19 7.62 -4.89
N TYR A 736 -7.41 6.55 -4.75
CA TYR A 736 -7.07 5.63 -5.85
C TYR A 736 -7.40 4.20 -5.45
N ASP A 737 -7.78 3.38 -6.44
CA ASP A 737 -7.83 1.94 -6.23
C ASP A 737 -6.41 1.43 -5.93
N PHE A 738 -6.31 0.51 -4.97
CA PHE A 738 -5.07 -0.18 -4.65
C PHE A 738 -5.39 -1.67 -4.49
N SER A 739 -4.57 -2.54 -5.08
CA SER A 739 -4.75 -4.00 -5.02
C SER A 739 -3.62 -4.60 -4.22
N SER A 740 -3.95 -5.23 -3.08
CA SER A 740 -2.97 -5.90 -2.24
C SER A 740 -2.30 -7.07 -2.97
N ARG A 741 -0.97 -7.14 -2.85
CA ARG A 741 -0.09 -8.14 -3.46
C ARG A 741 0.35 -9.22 -2.46
N ASP A 742 0.27 -8.94 -1.17
CA ASP A 742 0.49 -9.90 -0.08
C ASP A 742 -0.64 -9.86 0.98
N THR A 743 -0.53 -10.67 2.04
CA THR A 743 -1.53 -10.80 3.10
C THR A 743 -1.55 -9.67 4.14
N ARG A 744 -0.55 -8.77 4.10
CA ARG A 744 -0.35 -7.59 4.96
C ARG A 744 -0.79 -6.29 4.29
N GLU A 745 -0.92 -6.25 2.96
CA GLU A 745 -1.45 -5.09 2.25
C GLU A 745 -3.00 -5.11 2.26
N LEU A 746 -3.65 -3.94 2.41
CA LEU A 746 -5.12 -3.82 2.31
C LEU A 746 -5.51 -3.35 0.90
N SER A 747 -6.37 -4.08 0.20
CA SER A 747 -6.97 -3.56 -1.04
C SER A 747 -7.90 -2.39 -0.74
N LEU A 748 -7.78 -1.30 -1.51
CA LEU A 748 -8.64 -0.12 -1.47
C LEU A 748 -9.41 0.03 -2.78
N GLN A 749 -10.60 0.61 -2.70
CA GLN A 749 -11.30 1.18 -3.85
C GLN A 749 -11.54 2.68 -3.63
N VAL A 750 -11.61 3.45 -4.72
CA VAL A 750 -11.92 4.89 -4.66
C VAL A 750 -13.22 5.13 -3.87
N GLY A 751 -13.18 6.02 -2.89
CA GLY A 751 -14.32 6.35 -2.02
C GLY A 751 -14.45 5.47 -0.77
N ASN A 752 -13.56 4.50 -0.53
CA ASN A 752 -13.53 3.77 0.75
C ASN A 752 -13.12 4.68 1.91
N LEU A 753 -13.83 4.60 3.04
CA LEU A 753 -13.44 5.24 4.29
C LEU A 753 -12.49 4.32 5.07
N VAL A 754 -11.33 4.86 5.42
CA VAL A 754 -10.20 4.16 5.99
C VAL A 754 -9.94 4.73 7.38
N LYS A 755 -10.14 3.93 8.44
CA LYS A 755 -9.76 4.33 9.80
C LYS A 755 -8.28 4.02 10.00
N ILE A 756 -7.51 5.00 10.45
CA ILE A 756 -6.06 4.87 10.63
C ILE A 756 -5.75 4.63 12.10
N TYR A 757 -5.03 3.57 12.43
CA TYR A 757 -4.58 3.27 13.79
C TYR A 757 -3.14 3.71 14.06
N ILE A 758 -2.24 3.58 13.08
CA ILE A 758 -0.83 4.00 13.20
C ILE A 758 -0.40 4.65 11.88
N LYS A 759 0.20 5.84 11.95
CA LYS A 759 0.80 6.54 10.81
C LYS A 759 2.30 6.33 10.81
N CYS A 760 2.80 5.37 10.05
CA CYS A 760 4.24 5.15 9.92
C CYS A 760 4.83 6.12 8.89
N THR A 761 6.10 6.48 9.06
CA THR A 761 6.89 7.34 8.16
C THR A 761 7.11 6.71 6.77
N ASN A 762 7.04 5.38 6.71
CA ASN A 762 7.54 4.56 5.62
C ASN A 762 6.69 4.51 4.34
N GLY A 763 5.73 5.41 4.17
CA GLY A 763 4.76 5.38 3.07
C GLY A 763 3.49 4.58 3.34
N TRP A 764 3.41 3.83 4.45
CA TRP A 764 2.28 2.96 4.81
C TRP A 764 1.74 3.29 6.20
N TRP A 765 0.42 3.21 6.35
CA TRP A 765 -0.29 3.40 7.62
C TRP A 765 -1.07 2.14 7.97
N LYS A 766 -1.14 1.75 9.26
CA LYS A 766 -2.02 0.66 9.72
C LYS A 766 -3.44 1.16 9.88
N GLY A 767 -4.44 0.36 9.51
CA GLY A 767 -5.84 0.79 9.52
C GLY A 767 -6.83 -0.31 9.13
N GLU A 768 -8.12 0.05 9.05
CA GLU A 768 -9.19 -0.79 8.53
C GLU A 768 -10.07 -0.08 7.49
N VAL A 769 -10.72 -0.88 6.63
CA VAL A 769 -11.79 -0.46 5.70
C VAL A 769 -12.96 -1.40 5.86
N ASN A 770 -14.18 -0.85 5.86
CA ASN A 770 -15.45 -1.59 5.86
C ASN A 770 -15.58 -2.70 6.94
N GLY A 771 -14.86 -2.57 8.06
CA GLY A 771 -14.87 -3.54 9.16
C GLY A 771 -14.07 -4.83 8.90
N GLN A 772 -13.23 -4.89 7.86
CA GLN A 772 -12.33 -6.03 7.64
C GLN A 772 -11.14 -5.97 8.61
N VAL A 773 -11.31 -6.53 9.80
CA VAL A 773 -10.26 -6.60 10.84
C VAL A 773 -9.21 -7.65 10.46
N ARG A 774 -8.15 -7.20 9.77
CA ARG A 774 -6.83 -7.84 9.81
C ARG A 774 -5.89 -6.93 10.60
N LYS A 775 -5.41 -7.38 11.76
CA LYS A 775 -4.72 -6.54 12.77
C LYS A 775 -3.42 -5.89 12.29
N ASN A 776 -2.77 -6.46 11.28
CA ASN A 776 -1.45 -6.06 10.79
C ASN A 776 -1.50 -5.62 9.32
N THR A 777 -2.52 -4.83 8.95
CA THR A 777 -2.71 -4.45 7.55
C THR A 777 -2.21 -3.04 7.24
N LEU A 778 -1.20 -2.98 6.37
CA LEU A 778 -0.60 -1.80 5.79
C LEU A 778 -1.48 -1.25 4.66
N ILE A 779 -1.74 0.05 4.72
CA ILE A 779 -2.46 0.82 3.71
C ILE A 779 -1.53 1.90 3.17
N HIS A 780 -1.35 1.96 1.87
CA HIS A 780 -0.44 2.89 1.21
C HIS A 780 -0.96 4.34 1.35
N HIS A 781 -0.27 5.20 2.08
CA HIS A 781 -0.86 6.49 2.50
C HIS A 781 -1.08 7.49 1.37
N TYR A 782 -0.27 7.46 0.30
CA TYR A 782 -0.52 8.29 -0.88
C TYR A 782 -1.81 7.90 -1.63
N SER A 783 -2.44 6.76 -1.27
CA SER A 783 -3.77 6.39 -1.75
C SER A 783 -4.90 7.02 -0.93
N LEU A 784 -4.59 7.82 0.09
CA LEU A 784 -5.52 8.37 1.07
C LEU A 784 -5.51 9.90 1.09
N GLU A 785 -6.68 10.52 1.26
CA GLU A 785 -6.82 11.92 1.63
C GLU A 785 -7.46 12.01 3.02
N ALA A 786 -6.79 12.67 3.96
CA ALA A 786 -7.32 12.85 5.31
C ALA A 786 -8.62 13.68 5.27
N GLN A 787 -9.68 13.20 5.92
CA GLN A 787 -10.75 14.09 6.35
C GLN A 787 -10.26 14.83 7.60
N VAL A 788 -10.55 16.14 7.64
CA VAL A 788 -10.29 17.02 8.78
C VAL A 788 -11.38 16.83 9.82
#